data_AF-A0AA97AN83-F1
#
_entry.id   AF-A0AA97AN83-F1
#
_cell.length_a   1.000
_cell.length_b   1.000
_cell.length_c   1.000
_cell.angle_alpha   90.00
_cell.angle_beta   90.00
_cell.angle_gamma   90.00
#
_symmetry.space_group_name_H-M   'P 1'
#
loop_
_entity.id
_entity.type
_entity.pdbx_description
1 polymer ?
#
loop_
_entity_poly.entity_id
_entity_poly.type
_entity_poly.pdbx_seq_one_letter_code
_entity_poly.pdbx_strand_id
1 'polypeptide(L)'
;MTGSGEEPGVNDPLGDALAAAVRRTGARSGGVYVLDPDESVLGLIALCGIPVDAFAPWWRAPYTVHGPTQDAVRNERLVWVSSLDELARCYPRVAASIPYQVAFAVVPLPEVRHCRGALLLMWSPGRSPALSRRERGHITAGARSVARVLDAADRPPAIPDRPRFVRPDTAEPTPQSGAEAARLVERLPLGTLALDLGGRITYVNAAAVGLLARPAEQLLGTWPWQSLTWLDNIAYMDAYRTALSSREPVALTVLRPPNQWLDLRLQTDDSGTSVLIAPDPSSKPLGGRPTLTGTPSHSRIHLLMALAAALTETVGVQDVVDLVADRILPAFGAHGMIMSTAQAGRIQIIGSRGYDPAVIEQFDGLPTDADLTPAGRALTTGAASFFADRGELARLYPRAPQITDKHAWAFLPLLSSGHPIGCLLLAYNDPHPFSAAERSVLTPLAGLIAQALDRARLYDAQHNLAHALQQTLLPHALPTVTGLDVAARYLPASHGMDIGGDFYDLIRLTDTTAAAVIGDVQGHDMAAAALMGQVRMAVHAHATAGATPEQVLTRTDRDLADLNAGRFVSCLYAHLDLARHEVTLASAGHPPPLLRHTDRRTHPVDIRPGPPLGVGLGTPAYPPTTLSLAPETLLALYTDGLVEDPGSDIGRTITDLADHLGDSGDLPLHQLVDDLVHHTHRTGRHTDDIALLLLRPLHTAEP
;
A
#
# COMPACT_ATOMS: atom_id res chain seq x y z
N MET A 1 23.20 23.02 29.47
CA MET A 1 22.50 23.13 30.76
C MET A 1 21.95 21.77 31.11
N THR A 2 22.45 21.21 32.19
CA THR A 2 22.05 19.96 32.83
C THR A 2 20.61 20.09 33.35
N GLY A 3 19.66 19.39 32.71
CA GLY A 3 18.32 19.20 33.25
C GLY A 3 18.35 18.13 34.32
N SER A 4 18.24 18.57 35.56
CA SER A 4 18.14 17.82 36.80
C SER A 4 17.12 16.68 36.73
N GLY A 5 17.51 15.53 37.27
CA GLY A 5 16.59 14.46 37.62
C GLY A 5 15.54 14.95 38.62
N GLU A 6 14.27 14.70 38.30
CA GLU A 6 13.22 14.67 39.30
C GLU A 6 13.36 13.35 40.07
N GLU A 7 13.80 13.45 41.32
CA GLU A 7 13.56 12.43 42.33
C GLU A 7 12.04 12.25 42.57
N PRO A 8 11.59 11.05 43.00
CA PRO A 8 10.20 10.62 42.90
C PRO A 8 9.33 11.23 44.00
N GLY A 9 8.57 12.26 43.63
CA GLY A 9 7.48 12.82 44.44
C GLY A 9 6.20 11.99 44.33
N VAL A 10 6.06 10.99 45.21
CA VAL A 10 4.87 10.64 46.02
C VAL A 10 3.49 11.07 45.47
N ASN A 11 3.03 10.46 44.37
CA ASN A 11 1.65 10.03 44.04
C ASN A 11 1.56 9.81 42.53
N ASP A 12 1.70 8.56 42.09
CA ASP A 12 1.44 8.17 40.70
C ASP A 12 0.18 7.29 40.62
N PRO A 13 -1.02 7.87 40.83
CA PRO A 13 -2.25 7.07 40.89
C PRO A 13 -2.52 6.33 39.57
N LEU A 14 -2.06 6.87 38.43
CA LEU A 14 -2.23 6.24 37.12
C LEU A 14 -1.27 5.05 36.95
N GLY A 15 0.00 5.23 37.28
CA GLY A 15 0.97 4.14 37.26
C GLY A 15 0.63 3.04 38.26
N ASP A 16 0.18 3.39 39.46
CA ASP A 16 -0.26 2.43 40.48
C ASP A 16 -1.48 1.62 40.01
N ALA A 17 -2.46 2.30 39.38
CA ALA A 17 -3.64 1.65 38.82
C ALA A 17 -3.27 0.72 37.64
N LEU A 18 -2.36 1.15 36.76
CA LEU A 18 -1.86 0.36 35.64
C LEU A 18 -1.08 -0.87 36.13
N ALA A 19 -0.12 -0.69 37.04
CA ALA A 19 0.66 -1.78 37.63
C ALA A 19 -0.25 -2.77 38.37
N ALA A 20 -1.25 -2.28 39.12
CA ALA A 20 -2.24 -3.13 39.76
C ALA A 20 -3.12 -3.90 38.75
N ALA A 21 -3.48 -3.29 37.62
CA ALA A 21 -4.23 -3.95 36.55
C ALA A 21 -3.41 -5.05 35.87
N VAL A 22 -2.13 -4.79 35.60
CA VAL A 22 -1.19 -5.79 35.06
C VAL A 22 -1.08 -6.99 36.02
N ARG A 23 -0.82 -6.73 37.31
CA ARG A 23 -0.72 -7.79 38.35
C ARG A 23 -2.00 -8.63 38.48
N ARG A 24 -3.16 -7.99 38.60
CA ARG A 24 -4.45 -8.66 38.87
C ARG A 24 -4.92 -9.55 37.72
N THR A 25 -4.51 -9.21 36.51
CA THR A 25 -4.86 -9.94 35.28
C THR A 25 -3.80 -10.97 34.90
N GLY A 26 -2.67 -11.03 35.64
CA GLY A 26 -1.52 -11.87 35.33
C GLY A 26 -0.84 -11.47 34.01
N ALA A 27 -1.09 -10.27 33.51
CA ALA A 27 -0.42 -9.72 32.35
C ALA A 27 1.05 -9.47 32.71
N ARG A 28 1.93 -9.60 31.70
CA ARG A 28 3.36 -9.28 31.84
C ARG A 28 3.60 -7.79 31.69
N SER A 29 2.77 -7.13 30.89
CA SER A 29 2.88 -5.71 30.62
C SER A 29 1.51 -5.14 30.26
N GLY A 30 1.42 -3.82 30.28
CA GLY A 30 0.21 -3.11 29.90
C GLY A 30 0.47 -1.65 29.60
N GLY A 31 -0.45 -1.03 28.88
CA GLY A 31 -0.36 0.37 28.50
C GLY A 31 -1.71 1.04 28.50
N VAL A 32 -1.73 2.37 28.62
CA VAL A 32 -2.95 3.19 28.59
C VAL A 32 -2.93 4.08 27.37
N TYR A 33 -3.92 3.91 26.50
CA TYR A 33 -4.16 4.75 25.34
C TYR A 33 -5.27 5.75 25.63
N VAL A 34 -5.10 6.97 25.11
CA VAL A 34 -6.09 8.05 25.13
C VAL A 34 -6.25 8.61 23.71
N LEU A 35 -7.50 8.86 23.32
CA LEU A 35 -7.86 9.54 22.08
C LEU A 35 -7.71 11.05 22.30
N ASP A 36 -7.07 11.72 21.34
CA ASP A 36 -6.98 13.18 21.35
C ASP A 36 -8.36 13.86 21.19
N PRO A 37 -8.50 15.14 21.56
CA PRO A 37 -9.77 15.86 21.45
C PRO A 37 -10.32 15.98 20.01
N ASP A 38 -9.43 15.96 19.01
CA ASP A 38 -9.77 16.07 17.60
C ASP A 38 -10.14 14.71 16.95
N GLU A 39 -10.19 13.64 17.75
CA GLU A 39 -10.44 12.24 17.34
C GLU A 39 -9.57 11.75 16.17
N SER A 40 -8.34 12.25 16.10
CA SER A 40 -7.41 11.98 15.00
C SER A 40 -6.38 10.90 15.36
N VAL A 41 -5.99 10.80 16.64
CA VAL A 41 -4.88 9.94 17.10
C VAL A 41 -5.16 9.30 18.46
N LEU A 42 -4.93 7.99 18.55
CA LEU A 42 -4.78 7.29 19.83
C LEU A 42 -3.31 7.34 20.27
N GLY A 43 -3.06 8.00 21.40
CA GLY A 43 -1.73 8.15 22.00
C GLY A 43 -1.54 7.30 23.25
N LEU A 44 -0.41 6.62 23.34
CA LEU A 44 0.01 5.88 24.53
C LEU A 44 0.58 6.85 25.57
N ILE A 45 -0.09 6.98 26.73
CA ILE A 45 0.31 7.93 27.78
C ILE A 45 1.18 7.27 28.86
N ALA A 46 1.02 5.97 29.10
CA ALA A 46 1.78 5.22 30.08
C ALA A 46 1.97 3.76 29.63
N LEU A 47 3.14 3.19 29.94
CA LEU A 47 3.50 1.80 29.65
C LEU A 47 4.16 1.16 30.87
N CYS A 48 3.75 -0.05 31.23
CA CYS A 48 4.26 -0.83 32.34
C CYS A 48 4.86 -2.15 31.85
N GLY A 49 6.05 -2.49 32.34
CA GLY A 49 6.68 -3.81 32.14
C GLY A 49 7.42 -4.03 30.81
N ILE A 50 7.46 -3.05 29.91
CA ILE A 50 8.23 -3.08 28.65
C ILE A 50 8.95 -1.74 28.44
N PRO A 51 10.21 -1.75 27.95
CA PRO A 51 10.93 -0.52 27.64
C PRO A 51 10.16 0.34 26.63
N VAL A 52 9.98 1.62 26.94
CA VAL A 52 9.15 2.54 26.15
C VAL A 52 9.62 2.60 24.69
N ASP A 53 10.93 2.60 24.45
CA ASP A 53 11.52 2.69 23.11
C ASP A 53 11.31 1.43 22.26
N ALA A 54 11.12 0.27 22.89
CA ALA A 54 10.75 -0.97 22.18
C ALA A 54 9.31 -0.92 21.64
N PHE A 55 8.52 0.06 22.09
CA PHE A 55 7.14 0.27 21.69
C PHE A 55 6.93 1.54 20.85
N ALA A 56 8.02 2.19 20.41
CA ALA A 56 8.01 3.48 19.69
C ALA A 56 7.09 3.54 18.46
N PRO A 57 7.03 2.51 17.59
CA PRO A 57 6.14 2.53 16.43
C PRO A 57 4.64 2.65 16.77
N TRP A 58 4.26 2.35 18.01
CA TRP A 58 2.87 2.32 18.47
C TRP A 58 2.55 3.38 19.53
N TRP A 59 3.44 4.33 19.78
CA TRP A 59 3.17 5.43 20.72
C TRP A 59 2.01 6.30 20.26
N ARG A 60 1.88 6.49 18.94
CA ARG A 60 0.78 7.24 18.32
C ARG A 60 0.27 6.43 17.13
N ALA A 61 -1.03 6.17 17.13
CA ALA A 61 -1.66 5.45 16.04
C ALA A 61 -2.82 6.28 15.50
N PRO A 62 -2.89 6.54 14.17
CA PRO A 62 -4.03 7.23 13.58
C PRO A 62 -5.34 6.51 13.93
N TYR A 63 -6.36 7.27 14.31
CA TYR A 63 -7.64 6.70 14.72
C TYR A 63 -8.45 6.14 13.53
N THR A 64 -8.16 6.60 12.31
CA THR A 64 -8.80 6.16 11.06
C THR A 64 -8.41 4.74 10.64
N VAL A 65 -7.26 4.23 11.09
CA VAL A 65 -6.73 2.92 10.68
C VAL A 65 -7.41 1.78 11.45
N HIS A 66 -7.66 0.65 10.78
CA HIS A 66 -8.15 -0.57 11.43
C HIS A 66 -7.05 -1.24 12.25
N GLY A 67 -7.23 -1.22 13.57
CA GLY A 67 -6.31 -1.81 14.53
C GLY A 67 -7.05 -2.24 15.80
N PRO A 68 -6.47 -3.13 16.61
CA PRO A 68 -7.14 -3.70 17.77
C PRO A 68 -7.48 -2.65 18.83
N THR A 69 -6.63 -1.63 19.00
CA THR A 69 -6.89 -0.52 19.93
C THR A 69 -7.99 0.41 19.41
N GLN A 70 -7.96 0.75 18.12
CA GLN A 70 -8.99 1.55 17.45
C GLN A 70 -10.35 0.85 17.52
N ASP A 71 -10.40 -0.45 17.20
CA ASP A 71 -11.63 -1.22 17.22
C ASP A 71 -12.22 -1.37 18.62
N ALA A 72 -11.38 -1.50 19.65
CA ALA A 72 -11.84 -1.58 21.03
C ALA A 72 -12.50 -0.27 21.49
N VAL A 73 -11.92 0.88 21.11
CA VAL A 73 -12.43 2.22 21.43
C VAL A 73 -13.65 2.58 20.58
N ARG A 74 -13.63 2.28 19.27
CA ARG A 74 -14.69 2.61 18.32
C ARG A 74 -15.97 1.82 18.56
N ASN A 75 -15.84 0.53 18.89
CA ASN A 75 -16.97 -0.38 19.07
C ASN A 75 -17.30 -0.64 20.55
N GLU A 76 -16.61 0.04 21.48
CA GLU A 76 -16.80 -0.10 22.94
C GLU A 76 -16.80 -1.55 23.43
N ARG A 77 -15.92 -2.39 22.86
CA ARG A 77 -15.84 -3.82 23.16
C ARG A 77 -14.42 -4.26 23.50
N LEU A 78 -14.32 -5.26 24.37
CA LEU A 78 -13.05 -5.93 24.62
C LEU A 78 -12.62 -6.72 23.37
N VAL A 79 -11.43 -6.42 22.88
CA VAL A 79 -10.75 -7.17 21.82
C VAL A 79 -9.74 -8.11 22.49
N TRP A 80 -9.85 -9.40 22.19
CA TRP A 80 -8.93 -10.42 22.67
C TRP A 80 -8.22 -11.03 21.47
N VAL A 81 -6.90 -11.11 21.54
CA VAL A 81 -6.07 -11.76 20.53
C VAL A 81 -5.18 -12.76 21.26
N SER A 82 -5.44 -14.04 21.04
CA SER A 82 -4.75 -15.14 21.73
C SER A 82 -3.44 -15.55 21.06
N SER A 83 -3.28 -15.24 19.78
CA SER A 83 -2.11 -15.62 18.99
C SER A 83 -1.81 -14.64 17.85
N LEU A 84 -0.58 -14.71 17.33
CA LEU A 84 -0.17 -13.95 16.15
C LEU A 84 -0.97 -14.36 14.90
N ASP A 85 -1.43 -15.61 14.79
CA ASP A 85 -2.27 -16.04 13.66
C ASP A 85 -3.66 -15.41 13.71
N GLU A 86 -4.24 -15.27 14.91
CA GLU A 86 -5.49 -14.53 15.10
C GLU A 86 -5.30 -13.04 14.81
N LEU A 87 -4.15 -12.48 15.22
CA LEU A 87 -3.78 -11.11 14.89
C LEU A 87 -3.63 -10.89 13.39
N ALA A 88 -2.96 -11.79 12.68
CA ALA A 88 -2.74 -11.70 11.24
C ALA A 88 -4.04 -11.84 10.46
N ARG A 89 -4.99 -12.66 10.94
CA ARG A 89 -6.32 -12.79 10.34
C ARG A 89 -7.17 -11.54 10.53
N CYS A 90 -7.19 -10.96 11.73
CA CYS A 90 -8.10 -9.85 12.06
C CYS A 90 -7.48 -8.47 11.80
N TYR A 91 -6.15 -8.34 11.92
CA TYR A 91 -5.41 -7.09 11.85
C TYR A 91 -4.04 -7.25 11.12
N PRO A 92 -4.03 -7.51 9.80
CA PRO A 92 -2.82 -7.86 9.04
C PRO A 92 -1.71 -6.81 9.09
N ARG A 93 -2.08 -5.52 9.00
CA ARG A 93 -1.13 -4.39 9.06
C ARG A 93 -0.41 -4.30 10.41
N VAL A 94 -1.15 -4.55 11.50
CA VAL A 94 -0.59 -4.55 12.85
C VAL A 94 0.29 -5.77 13.06
N ALA A 95 -0.14 -6.94 12.57
CA ALA A 95 0.66 -8.17 12.59
C ALA A 95 2.00 -8.02 11.84
N ALA A 96 2.03 -7.29 10.72
CA ALA A 96 3.26 -7.02 9.96
C ALA A 96 4.26 -6.12 10.70
N SER A 97 3.79 -5.33 11.67
CA SER A 97 4.63 -4.41 12.45
C SER A 97 5.17 -5.03 13.74
N ILE A 98 4.53 -6.09 14.28
CA ILE A 98 4.86 -6.69 15.57
C ILE A 98 5.77 -7.91 15.36
N PRO A 99 7.07 -7.86 15.73
CA PRO A 99 8.02 -8.92 15.39
C PRO A 99 7.95 -10.17 16.31
N TYR A 100 7.02 -10.25 17.26
CA TYR A 100 7.06 -11.23 18.36
C TYR A 100 5.69 -11.84 18.66
N GLN A 101 5.68 -13.06 19.22
CA GLN A 101 4.45 -13.74 19.63
C GLN A 101 3.97 -13.22 20.98
N VAL A 102 2.81 -12.54 20.99
CA VAL A 102 2.18 -11.98 22.18
C VAL A 102 0.67 -12.24 22.15
N ALA A 103 0.10 -12.66 23.28
CA ALA A 103 -1.34 -12.64 23.48
C ALA A 103 -1.71 -11.32 24.16
N PHE A 104 -2.74 -10.63 23.70
CA PHE A 104 -3.11 -9.34 24.30
C PHE A 104 -4.61 -9.11 24.31
N ALA A 105 -5.03 -8.27 25.25
CA ALA A 105 -6.39 -7.79 25.39
C ALA A 105 -6.35 -6.26 25.31
N VAL A 106 -7.25 -5.70 24.51
CA VAL A 106 -7.53 -4.27 24.55
C VAL A 106 -8.96 -4.08 25.03
N VAL A 107 -9.13 -3.33 26.11
CA VAL A 107 -10.43 -3.08 26.72
C VAL A 107 -10.67 -1.57 26.78
N PRO A 108 -11.83 -1.08 26.30
CA PRO A 108 -12.15 0.35 26.39
C PRO A 108 -12.24 0.78 27.86
N LEU A 109 -11.85 2.02 28.13
CA LEU A 109 -12.02 2.66 29.44
C LEU A 109 -13.47 3.16 29.55
N PRO A 110 -14.30 2.61 30.46
CA PRO A 110 -15.70 3.00 30.59
C PRO A 110 -15.84 4.33 31.35
N GLU A 111 -16.72 5.21 30.86
CA GLU A 111 -17.19 6.44 31.53
C GLU A 111 -16.08 7.33 32.11
N VAL A 112 -15.33 8.02 31.23
CA VAL A 112 -14.51 9.17 31.62
C VAL A 112 -15.14 10.41 30.97
N ARG A 113 -15.54 11.42 31.76
CA ARG A 113 -16.38 12.54 31.32
C ARG A 113 -15.81 13.36 30.16
N HIS A 114 -14.51 13.25 29.88
CA HIS A 114 -13.80 14.08 28.90
C HIS A 114 -12.71 13.31 28.10
N CYS A 115 -12.71 11.98 28.08
CA CYS A 115 -11.60 11.21 27.47
C CYS A 115 -12.03 9.81 27.01
N ARG A 116 -11.88 9.49 25.71
CA ARG A 116 -12.03 8.12 25.19
C ARG A 116 -10.66 7.44 25.18
N GLY A 117 -10.59 6.15 25.50
CA GLY A 117 -9.31 5.46 25.60
C GLY A 117 -9.44 3.97 25.85
N ALA A 118 -8.31 3.29 25.94
CA ALA A 118 -8.26 1.86 26.16
C ALA A 118 -7.09 1.45 27.06
N LEU A 119 -7.30 0.38 27.81
CA LEU A 119 -6.26 -0.34 28.52
C LEU A 119 -5.79 -1.52 27.65
N LEU A 120 -4.51 -1.53 27.31
CA LEU A 120 -3.80 -2.64 26.68
C LEU A 120 -3.18 -3.51 27.79
N LEU A 121 -3.37 -4.82 27.70
CA LEU A 121 -2.74 -5.81 28.57
C LEU A 121 -2.13 -6.91 27.70
N MET A 122 -0.91 -7.34 28.01
CA MET A 122 -0.17 -8.31 27.21
C MET A 122 0.38 -9.45 28.05
N TRP A 123 0.36 -10.65 27.48
CA TRP A 123 0.79 -11.90 28.07
C TRP A 123 1.74 -12.66 27.14
N SER A 124 2.40 -13.67 27.71
CA SER A 124 3.09 -14.69 26.93
C SER A 124 2.20 -15.36 25.89
N PRO A 125 2.78 -15.86 24.79
CA PRO A 125 2.07 -16.73 23.86
C PRO A 125 1.63 -18.05 24.53
N GLY A 126 0.65 -18.72 23.92
CA GLY A 126 0.14 -20.02 24.41
C GLY A 126 -1.06 -19.94 25.37
N ARG A 127 -1.80 -18.82 25.37
CA ARG A 127 -3.06 -18.71 26.13
C ARG A 127 -4.22 -19.35 25.37
N SER A 128 -5.29 -19.66 26.10
CA SER A 128 -6.54 -20.17 25.50
C SER A 128 -7.12 -19.16 24.51
N PRO A 129 -7.71 -19.61 23.38
CA PRO A 129 -8.41 -18.75 22.42
C PRO A 129 -9.58 -17.98 23.03
N ALA A 130 -10.17 -18.50 24.12
CA ALA A 130 -11.28 -17.86 24.80
C ALA A 130 -10.90 -17.44 26.23
N LEU A 131 -11.18 -16.19 26.57
CA LEU A 131 -11.10 -15.68 27.95
C LEU A 131 -12.22 -16.28 28.81
N SER A 132 -11.88 -16.78 30.00
CA SER A 132 -12.87 -17.18 30.99
C SER A 132 -13.65 -15.97 31.52
N ARG A 133 -14.85 -16.21 32.07
CA ARG A 133 -15.68 -15.17 32.70
C ARG A 133 -14.92 -14.43 33.81
N ARG A 134 -14.06 -15.14 34.56
CA ARG A 134 -13.24 -14.58 35.62
C ARG A 134 -12.15 -13.65 35.08
N GLU A 135 -11.42 -14.07 34.05
CA GLU A 135 -10.38 -13.25 33.42
C GLU A 135 -10.97 -12.00 32.79
N ARG A 136 -12.08 -12.13 32.06
CA ARG A 136 -12.79 -10.98 31.49
C ARG A 136 -13.22 -10.01 32.58
N GLY A 137 -13.73 -10.52 33.72
CA GLY A 137 -14.06 -9.72 34.90
C GLY A 137 -12.86 -8.96 35.49
N HIS A 138 -11.70 -9.61 35.61
CA HIS A 138 -10.47 -8.95 36.09
C HIS A 138 -9.98 -7.86 35.14
N ILE A 139 -10.01 -8.10 33.83
CA ILE A 139 -9.62 -7.13 32.79
C ILE A 139 -10.52 -5.90 32.85
N THR A 140 -11.85 -6.10 32.86
CA THR A 140 -12.82 -4.99 32.97
C THR A 140 -12.69 -4.23 34.28
N ALA A 141 -12.43 -4.93 35.40
CA ALA A 141 -12.18 -4.28 36.69
C ALA A 141 -10.88 -3.45 36.69
N GLY A 142 -9.85 -3.89 35.95
CA GLY A 142 -8.62 -3.13 35.71
C GLY A 142 -8.91 -1.84 34.93
N ALA A 143 -9.64 -1.95 33.81
CA ALA A 143 -10.04 -0.81 32.99
C ALA A 143 -10.84 0.24 33.80
N ARG A 144 -11.82 -0.19 34.60
CA ARG A 144 -12.58 0.70 35.49
C ARG A 144 -11.73 1.36 36.58
N SER A 145 -10.65 0.73 37.00
CA SER A 145 -9.73 1.30 37.99
C SER A 145 -8.90 2.42 37.36
N VAL A 146 -8.39 2.19 36.15
CA VAL A 146 -7.64 3.19 35.38
C VAL A 146 -8.56 4.36 34.99
N ALA A 147 -9.77 4.07 34.51
CA ALA A 147 -10.75 5.09 34.14
C ALA A 147 -11.11 6.02 35.32
N ARG A 148 -11.34 5.48 36.52
CA ARG A 148 -11.61 6.29 37.73
C ARG A 148 -10.48 7.25 38.10
N VAL A 149 -9.23 6.86 37.84
CA VAL A 149 -8.07 7.74 38.09
C VAL A 149 -8.02 8.85 37.05
N LEU A 150 -8.31 8.55 35.78
CA LEU A 150 -8.36 9.55 34.73
C LEU A 150 -9.54 10.53 34.89
N ASP A 151 -10.70 10.05 35.36
CA ASP A 151 -11.89 10.88 35.60
C ASP A 151 -11.77 11.78 36.84
N ALA A 152 -10.92 11.40 37.80
CA ALA A 152 -10.61 12.22 38.96
C ALA A 152 -9.64 13.38 38.66
N ALA A 153 -9.07 13.44 37.45
CA ALA A 153 -8.19 14.53 37.03
C ALA A 153 -8.99 15.71 36.46
N ASP A 154 -8.66 16.93 36.85
CA ASP A 154 -9.38 18.16 36.44
C ASP A 154 -9.27 18.49 34.94
N ARG A 155 -8.33 17.87 34.21
CA ARG A 155 -8.09 18.07 32.78
C ARG A 155 -7.82 16.74 32.07
N PRO A 156 -8.24 16.59 30.79
CA PRO A 156 -7.90 15.41 30.01
C PRO A 156 -6.37 15.27 29.88
N PRO A 157 -5.83 14.05 30.00
CA PRO A 157 -4.39 13.82 29.87
C PRO A 157 -3.92 14.15 28.45
N ALA A 158 -2.90 14.99 28.34
CA ALA A 158 -2.24 15.25 27.06
C ALA A 158 -1.46 14.02 26.60
N ILE A 159 -1.42 13.78 25.28
CA ILE A 159 -0.59 12.72 24.69
C ILE A 159 0.87 13.20 24.68
N PRO A 160 1.77 12.59 25.46
CA PRO A 160 3.17 13.02 25.50
C PRO A 160 3.90 12.61 24.20
N ASP A 161 5.06 13.22 23.94
CA ASP A 161 5.95 12.78 22.84
C ASP A 161 6.64 11.46 23.16
N ARG A 162 6.84 11.17 24.45
CA ARG A 162 7.34 9.89 24.94
C ARG A 162 6.44 9.39 26.08
N PRO A 163 5.86 8.19 25.97
CA PRO A 163 5.03 7.62 27.02
C PRO A 163 5.78 7.51 28.34
N ARG A 164 5.05 7.67 29.45
CA ARG A 164 5.62 7.46 30.78
C ARG A 164 5.90 5.97 30.99
N PHE A 165 7.08 5.65 31.51
CA PHE A 165 7.39 4.30 31.97
C PHE A 165 6.96 4.09 33.42
N VAL A 166 6.22 3.02 33.68
CA VAL A 166 5.79 2.60 35.02
C VAL A 166 6.56 1.33 35.38
N ARG A 167 7.30 1.38 36.49
CA ARG A 167 7.97 0.19 37.02
C ARG A 167 6.95 -0.72 37.68
N PRO A 168 6.92 -2.03 37.36
CA PRO A 168 6.17 -2.97 38.18
C PRO A 168 6.82 -3.03 39.57
N ASP A 169 6.04 -2.89 40.65
CA ASP A 169 6.57 -3.12 42.01
C ASP A 169 7.13 -4.55 42.10
N THR A 170 8.45 -4.67 42.11
CA THR A 170 9.14 -5.86 42.58
C THR A 170 9.57 -5.59 44.02
N ALA A 171 9.43 -6.60 44.89
CA ALA A 171 9.93 -6.48 46.26
C ALA A 171 11.44 -6.22 46.20
N GLU A 172 11.88 -5.03 46.58
CA GLU A 172 13.32 -4.73 46.61
C GLU A 172 13.98 -5.64 47.66
N PRO A 173 15.03 -6.40 47.29
CA PRO A 173 15.80 -7.14 48.27
C PRO A 173 16.42 -6.15 49.26
N THR A 174 16.41 -6.51 50.55
CA THR A 174 17.03 -5.67 51.58
C THR A 174 18.51 -5.40 51.26
N PRO A 175 19.07 -4.23 51.61
CA PRO A 175 20.44 -3.84 51.25
C PRO A 175 21.50 -4.88 51.66
N GLN A 176 21.27 -5.54 52.80
CA GLN A 176 22.13 -6.59 53.34
C GLN A 176 22.07 -7.89 52.51
N SER A 177 20.90 -8.23 51.95
CA SER A 177 20.72 -9.39 51.06
C SER A 177 21.37 -9.16 49.69
N GLY A 178 21.34 -7.93 49.18
CA GLY A 178 21.99 -7.56 47.92
C GLY A 178 23.52 -7.67 47.99
N ALA A 179 24.13 -7.23 49.09
CA ALA A 179 25.58 -7.33 49.29
C ALA A 179 26.06 -8.79 49.39
N GLU A 180 25.30 -9.65 50.07
CA GLU A 180 25.62 -11.09 50.17
C GLU A 180 25.40 -11.83 48.84
N ALA A 181 24.37 -11.47 48.07
CA ALA A 181 24.17 -12.00 46.72
C ALA A 181 25.30 -11.57 45.77
N ALA A 182 25.74 -10.32 45.80
CA ALA A 182 26.89 -9.87 45.02
C ALA A 182 28.18 -10.63 45.38
N ARG A 183 28.43 -10.85 46.68
CA ARG A 183 29.57 -11.66 47.14
C ARG A 183 29.47 -13.13 46.69
N LEU A 184 28.26 -13.68 46.61
CA LEU A 184 28.04 -15.02 46.07
C LEU A 184 28.37 -15.10 44.58
N VAL A 185 27.89 -14.12 43.80
CA VAL A 185 28.11 -14.05 42.36
C VAL A 185 29.59 -13.82 42.00
N GLU A 186 30.33 -13.07 42.83
CA GLU A 186 31.79 -12.92 42.68
C GLU A 186 32.57 -14.22 42.90
N ARG A 187 32.02 -15.19 43.64
CA ARG A 187 32.65 -16.50 43.86
C ARG A 187 32.35 -17.50 42.74
N LEU A 188 31.44 -17.18 41.82
CA LEU A 188 31.10 -18.09 40.72
C LEU A 188 32.26 -18.16 39.71
N PRO A 189 32.61 -19.36 39.22
CA PRO A 189 33.66 -19.52 38.21
C PRO A 189 33.24 -19.09 36.80
N LEU A 190 32.02 -18.55 36.65
CA LEU A 190 31.43 -18.11 35.40
C LEU A 190 31.34 -16.58 35.38
N GLY A 191 31.52 -16.00 34.19
CA GLY A 191 31.28 -14.59 34.01
C GLY A 191 29.79 -14.29 34.15
N THR A 192 29.46 -13.26 34.92
CA THR A 192 28.08 -12.78 35.04
C THR A 192 28.03 -11.29 34.79
N LEU A 193 26.97 -10.88 34.10
CA LEU A 193 26.68 -9.51 33.76
C LEU A 193 25.18 -9.28 33.91
N ALA A 194 24.78 -8.13 34.47
CA ALA A 194 23.38 -7.73 34.54
C ALA A 194 23.14 -6.49 33.67
N LEU A 195 22.03 -6.49 32.96
CA LEU A 195 21.51 -5.37 32.20
C LEU A 195 20.25 -4.84 32.87
N ASP A 196 20.13 -3.52 32.99
CA ASP A 196 18.85 -2.91 33.35
C ASP A 196 17.81 -3.08 32.21
N LEU A 197 16.58 -2.64 32.48
CA LEU A 197 15.50 -2.61 31.49
C LEU A 197 15.81 -1.69 30.29
N GLY A 198 16.79 -0.79 30.41
CA GLY A 198 17.30 0.02 29.32
C GLY A 198 18.45 -0.62 28.54
N GLY A 199 18.83 -1.86 28.85
CA GLY A 199 19.91 -2.59 28.20
C GLY A 199 21.32 -2.15 28.59
N ARG A 200 21.48 -1.35 29.65
CA ARG A 200 22.78 -0.89 30.15
C ARG A 200 23.33 -1.84 31.20
N ILE A 201 24.65 -2.03 31.16
CA ILE A 201 25.35 -2.89 32.11
C ILE A 201 25.34 -2.26 33.50
N THR A 202 24.65 -2.88 34.45
CA THR A 202 24.55 -2.41 35.84
C THR A 202 25.43 -3.18 36.81
N TYR A 203 25.81 -4.40 36.45
CA TYR A 203 26.69 -5.25 37.23
C TYR A 203 27.55 -6.12 36.32
N VAL A 204 28.79 -6.36 36.73
CA VAL A 204 29.72 -7.30 36.09
C VAL A 204 30.65 -7.87 37.16
N ASN A 205 30.80 -9.20 37.21
CA ASN A 205 31.71 -9.83 38.17
C ASN A 205 33.15 -9.95 37.64
N ALA A 206 34.10 -10.28 38.52
CA ALA A 206 35.52 -10.40 38.14
C ALA A 206 35.77 -11.45 37.04
N ALA A 207 35.03 -12.56 37.03
CA ALA A 207 35.13 -13.58 36.00
C ALA A 207 34.70 -13.07 34.62
N ALA A 208 33.64 -12.25 34.54
CA ALA A 208 33.20 -11.63 33.29
C ALA A 208 34.21 -10.59 32.79
N VAL A 209 34.79 -9.78 33.68
CA VAL A 209 35.89 -8.85 33.34
C VAL A 209 37.06 -9.60 32.68
N GLY A 210 37.42 -10.77 33.23
CA GLY A 210 38.45 -11.65 32.66
C GLY A 210 38.09 -12.23 31.29
N LEU A 211 36.88 -12.79 31.14
CA LEU A 211 36.41 -13.42 29.90
C LEU A 211 36.17 -12.40 28.76
N LEU A 212 35.67 -11.21 29.09
CA LEU A 212 35.44 -10.12 28.15
C LEU A 212 36.70 -9.32 27.84
N ALA A 213 37.74 -9.47 28.67
CA ALA A 213 39.01 -8.74 28.63
C ALA A 213 38.82 -7.21 28.58
N ARG A 214 37.91 -6.71 29.41
CA ARG A 214 37.59 -5.29 29.56
C ARG A 214 37.36 -4.97 31.05
N PRO A 215 37.97 -3.91 31.58
CA PRO A 215 37.80 -3.53 32.98
C PRO A 215 36.35 -3.10 33.25
N ALA A 216 35.84 -3.38 34.45
CA ALA A 216 34.46 -3.09 34.84
C ALA A 216 34.06 -1.62 34.63
N GLU A 217 34.98 -0.69 34.88
CA GLU A 217 34.79 0.77 34.69
C GLU A 217 34.44 1.17 33.25
N GLN A 218 34.87 0.38 32.26
CA GLN A 218 34.55 0.60 30.84
C GLN A 218 33.27 -0.09 30.40
N LEU A 219 32.75 -1.02 31.21
CA LEU A 219 31.53 -1.79 30.91
C LEU A 219 30.32 -1.15 31.60
N LEU A 220 30.43 -0.79 32.87
CA LEU A 220 29.32 -0.28 33.66
C LEU A 220 28.72 1.00 33.06
N GLY A 221 27.39 1.05 33.00
CA GLY A 221 26.61 2.16 32.43
C GLY A 221 26.56 2.22 30.90
N THR A 222 27.32 1.37 30.21
CA THR A 222 27.34 1.28 28.74
C THR A 222 26.41 0.21 28.22
N TRP A 223 26.09 0.27 26.93
CA TRP A 223 25.42 -0.83 26.24
C TRP A 223 26.47 -1.90 25.85
N PRO A 224 26.12 -3.20 25.85
CA PRO A 224 27.06 -4.26 25.52
C PRO A 224 27.82 -4.05 24.20
N TRP A 225 27.14 -3.65 23.13
CA TRP A 225 27.77 -3.38 21.83
C TRP A 225 28.62 -2.09 21.78
N GLN A 226 28.41 -1.15 22.71
CA GLN A 226 29.24 0.06 22.79
C GLN A 226 30.60 -0.23 23.42
N SER A 227 30.64 -1.01 24.50
CA SER A 227 31.90 -1.36 25.18
C SER A 227 32.54 -2.64 24.65
N LEU A 228 31.76 -3.49 23.97
CA LEU A 228 32.19 -4.73 23.31
C LEU A 228 31.76 -4.68 21.84
N THR A 229 32.50 -3.97 21.00
CA THR A 229 32.16 -3.76 19.58
C THR A 229 32.04 -5.05 18.76
N TRP A 230 32.61 -6.17 19.22
CA TRP A 230 32.45 -7.49 18.59
C TRP A 230 31.08 -8.14 18.88
N LEU A 231 30.29 -7.59 19.80
CA LEU A 231 28.88 -7.90 20.01
C LEU A 231 27.93 -7.04 19.16
N ASP A 232 28.44 -6.05 18.41
CA ASP A 232 27.65 -5.25 17.48
C ASP A 232 27.33 -6.04 16.20
N ASN A 233 26.53 -7.10 16.37
CA ASN A 233 26.10 -7.95 15.27
C ASN A 233 24.63 -8.35 15.42
N ILE A 234 24.02 -8.67 14.29
CA ILE A 234 22.59 -9.02 14.19
C ILE A 234 22.25 -10.22 15.09
N ALA A 235 23.14 -11.22 15.21
CA ALA A 235 22.88 -12.42 15.99
C ALA A 235 22.73 -12.15 17.50
N TYR A 236 23.56 -11.27 18.07
CA TYR A 236 23.43 -10.85 19.47
C TYR A 236 22.17 -10.01 19.69
N MET A 237 21.90 -9.06 18.79
CA MET A 237 20.70 -8.22 18.86
C MET A 237 19.41 -9.04 18.78
N ASP A 238 19.37 -10.02 17.89
CA ASP A 238 18.23 -10.94 17.76
C ASP A 238 18.09 -11.83 18.99
N ALA A 239 19.19 -12.37 19.53
CA ALA A 239 19.16 -13.16 20.76
C ALA A 239 18.68 -12.34 21.97
N TYR A 240 19.17 -11.11 22.12
CA TYR A 240 18.74 -10.19 23.18
C TYR A 240 17.26 -9.83 23.07
N ARG A 241 16.80 -9.47 21.87
CA ARG A 241 15.37 -9.19 21.59
C ARG A 241 14.49 -10.41 21.81
N THR A 242 14.97 -11.59 21.43
CA THR A 242 14.27 -12.86 21.67
C THR A 242 14.16 -13.12 23.16
N ALA A 243 15.25 -12.97 23.93
CA ALA A 243 15.25 -13.14 25.38
C ALA A 243 14.33 -12.14 26.10
N LEU A 244 14.27 -10.88 25.64
CA LEU A 244 13.36 -9.86 26.18
C LEU A 244 11.88 -10.21 25.93
N SER A 245 11.56 -10.72 24.74
CA SER A 245 10.17 -10.98 24.31
C SER A 245 9.64 -12.32 24.81
N SER A 246 10.40 -13.41 24.69
CA SER A 246 9.98 -14.75 25.15
C SER A 246 10.08 -14.88 26.68
N ARG A 247 11.10 -14.25 27.28
CA ARG A 247 11.59 -14.53 28.66
C ARG A 247 11.98 -15.99 28.90
N GLU A 248 12.23 -16.74 27.83
CA GLU A 248 12.88 -18.04 27.90
C GLU A 248 14.40 -17.85 27.90
N PRO A 249 15.16 -18.78 28.52
CA PRO A 249 16.62 -18.74 28.43
C PRO A 249 17.07 -18.84 26.96
N VAL A 250 17.82 -17.85 26.48
CA VAL A 250 18.40 -17.85 25.13
C VAL A 250 19.90 -18.04 25.23
N ALA A 251 20.46 -19.01 24.49
CA ALA A 251 21.90 -19.22 24.41
C ALA A 251 22.43 -18.82 23.03
N LEU A 252 23.61 -18.18 23.00
CA LEU A 252 24.35 -17.92 21.78
C LEU A 252 25.86 -18.06 21.99
N THR A 253 26.54 -18.61 20.99
CA THR A 253 28.01 -18.70 20.99
C THR A 253 28.60 -17.54 20.20
N VAL A 254 29.53 -16.79 20.78
CA VAL A 254 30.17 -15.63 20.14
C VAL A 254 31.69 -15.74 20.15
N LEU A 255 32.34 -15.18 19.14
CA LEU A 255 33.79 -15.13 19.04
C LEU A 255 34.30 -13.78 19.55
N ARG A 256 34.99 -13.79 20.69
CA ARG A 256 35.74 -12.64 21.21
C ARG A 256 37.15 -12.62 20.56
N PRO A 257 37.52 -11.57 19.81
CA PRO A 257 38.83 -11.50 19.15
C PRO A 257 40.01 -11.54 20.14
N PRO A 258 41.17 -12.13 19.78
CA PRO A 258 41.47 -12.64 18.45
C PRO A 258 40.94 -14.06 18.15
N ASN A 259 40.64 -14.93 19.12
CA ASN A 259 40.20 -16.33 18.86
C ASN A 259 39.50 -17.03 20.06
N GLN A 260 38.78 -16.31 20.93
CA GLN A 260 38.18 -16.90 22.13
C GLN A 260 36.66 -17.05 21.97
N TRP A 261 36.17 -18.29 21.94
CA TRP A 261 34.74 -18.58 21.90
C TRP A 261 34.11 -18.50 23.30
N LEU A 262 32.97 -17.82 23.39
CA LEU A 262 32.20 -17.64 24.61
C LEU A 262 30.75 -18.12 24.37
N ASP A 263 30.20 -18.87 25.31
CA ASP A 263 28.77 -19.17 25.42
C ASP A 263 28.10 -18.09 26.29
N LEU A 264 27.17 -17.35 25.71
CA LEU A 264 26.36 -16.33 26.35
C LEU A 264 24.96 -16.89 26.58
N ARG A 265 24.48 -16.89 27.82
CA ARG A 265 23.10 -17.26 28.15
C ARG A 265 22.37 -16.08 28.75
N LEU A 266 21.31 -15.65 28.08
CA LEU A 266 20.50 -14.51 28.46
C LEU A 266 19.23 -15.02 29.13
N GLN A 267 18.95 -14.49 30.32
CA GLN A 267 17.72 -14.71 31.06
C GLN A 267 17.12 -13.36 31.41
N THR A 268 15.88 -13.11 30.99
CA THR A 268 15.19 -11.84 31.24
C THR A 268 13.99 -12.04 32.15
N ASP A 269 13.82 -11.11 33.10
CA ASP A 269 12.60 -10.96 33.89
C ASP A 269 12.14 -9.48 33.96
N ASP A 270 11.27 -9.16 34.92
CA ASP A 270 10.73 -7.81 35.13
C ASP A 270 11.75 -6.80 35.70
N SER A 271 12.91 -7.27 36.15
CA SER A 271 13.96 -6.45 36.78
C SER A 271 15.14 -6.14 35.85
N GLY A 272 15.32 -6.94 34.78
CA GLY A 272 16.39 -6.76 33.80
C GLY A 272 16.76 -8.05 33.07
N THR A 273 17.94 -8.05 32.45
CA THR A 273 18.49 -9.24 31.79
C THR A 273 19.78 -9.67 32.50
N SER A 274 19.79 -10.90 32.99
CA SER A 274 21.01 -11.57 33.45
C SER A 274 21.70 -12.27 32.28
N VAL A 275 23.01 -12.09 32.16
CA VAL A 275 23.85 -12.70 31.14
C VAL A 275 24.91 -13.55 31.82
N LEU A 276 24.88 -14.85 31.57
CA LEU A 276 25.93 -15.79 31.98
C LEU A 276 26.90 -15.96 30.83
N ILE A 277 28.20 -15.91 31.14
CA ILE A 277 29.30 -15.97 30.19
C ILE A 277 30.20 -17.13 30.59
N ALA A 278 30.34 -18.11 29.71
CA ALA A 278 31.25 -19.23 29.90
C ALA A 278 32.20 -19.33 28.71
N PRO A 279 33.45 -19.79 28.90
CA PRO A 279 34.26 -20.25 27.77
C PRO A 279 33.59 -21.46 27.12
N ASP A 280 33.52 -21.50 25.79
CA ASP A 280 32.97 -22.65 25.07
C ASP A 280 33.96 -23.83 25.13
N PRO A 281 33.62 -24.97 25.75
CA PRO A 281 34.50 -26.13 25.87
C PRO A 281 34.69 -26.89 24.55
N SER A 282 33.91 -26.59 23.51
CA SER A 282 33.92 -27.29 22.22
C SER A 282 34.73 -26.54 21.15
N SER A 283 36.05 -26.48 21.33
CA SER A 283 36.95 -25.91 20.32
C SER A 283 36.85 -26.66 18.97
N LYS A 284 36.04 -26.15 18.04
CA LYS A 284 36.12 -26.46 16.59
C LYS A 284 37.07 -25.48 15.89
N PRO A 285 37.73 -25.88 14.77
CA PRO A 285 38.77 -25.08 14.14
C PRO A 285 38.24 -23.80 13.49
N LEU A 286 39.15 -22.83 13.32
CA LEU A 286 38.93 -21.48 12.80
C LEU A 286 37.97 -21.40 11.60
N GLY A 287 36.94 -20.57 11.71
CA GLY A 287 36.03 -20.20 10.61
C GLY A 287 34.52 -20.23 10.94
N GLY A 288 34.11 -20.68 12.13
CA GLY A 288 32.71 -20.68 12.53
C GLY A 288 32.18 -19.27 12.81
N ARG A 289 30.92 -18.99 12.44
CA ARG A 289 30.12 -17.84 12.90
C ARG A 289 29.22 -18.28 14.07
N PRO A 290 28.69 -17.33 14.87
CA PRO A 290 27.72 -17.62 15.93
C PRO A 290 26.58 -18.53 15.46
N THR A 291 26.32 -19.63 16.17
CA THR A 291 25.17 -20.50 15.92
C THR A 291 24.16 -20.27 17.03
N LEU A 292 22.95 -19.81 16.70
CA LEU A 292 21.81 -19.80 17.62
C LEU A 292 21.34 -21.25 17.82
N THR A 293 21.49 -21.78 19.02
CA THR A 293 20.93 -23.08 19.41
C THR A 293 19.58 -22.88 20.10
N GLY A 294 18.56 -22.64 19.27
CA GLY A 294 17.15 -22.59 19.64
C GLY A 294 16.29 -22.65 18.38
N THR A 295 15.09 -23.24 18.42
CA THR A 295 14.23 -23.48 17.25
C THR A 295 13.89 -22.18 16.47
N PRO A 296 14.50 -21.92 15.29
CA PRO A 296 14.32 -20.68 14.52
C PRO A 296 13.15 -20.73 13.52
N SER A 297 12.31 -21.76 13.58
CA SER A 297 11.42 -22.14 12.46
C SER A 297 10.23 -21.20 12.23
N HIS A 298 9.69 -20.58 13.28
CA HIS A 298 8.42 -19.85 13.17
C HIS A 298 8.54 -18.44 12.55
N SER A 299 9.64 -17.72 12.79
CA SER A 299 9.81 -16.35 12.26
C SER A 299 9.85 -16.28 10.72
N ARG A 300 10.32 -17.36 10.06
CA ARG A 300 10.43 -17.43 8.59
C ARG A 300 9.09 -17.64 7.91
N ILE A 301 8.25 -18.49 8.48
CA ILE A 301 6.89 -18.76 8.00
C ILE A 301 6.06 -17.47 8.09
N HIS A 302 6.20 -16.71 9.17
CA HIS A 302 5.46 -15.46 9.35
C HIS A 302 5.86 -14.36 8.35
N LEU A 303 7.15 -14.19 8.05
CA LEU A 303 7.59 -13.26 6.99
C LEU A 303 7.02 -13.66 5.63
N LEU A 304 7.04 -14.96 5.30
CA LEU A 304 6.46 -15.47 4.06
C LEU A 304 4.94 -15.25 4.01
N MET A 305 4.21 -15.48 5.11
CA MET A 305 2.76 -15.24 5.16
C MET A 305 2.41 -13.75 5.03
N ALA A 306 3.14 -12.86 5.73
CA ALA A 306 2.90 -11.43 5.65
C ALA A 306 3.17 -10.88 4.24
N LEU A 307 4.25 -11.35 3.61
CA LEU A 307 4.56 -11.01 2.22
C LEU A 307 3.52 -11.59 1.25
N ALA A 308 3.08 -12.84 1.43
CA ALA A 308 2.04 -13.43 0.61
C ALA A 308 0.73 -12.63 0.67
N ALA A 309 0.33 -12.18 1.87
CA ALA A 309 -0.86 -11.34 2.05
C ALA A 309 -0.71 -9.96 1.40
N ALA A 310 0.44 -9.31 1.54
CA ALA A 310 0.68 -8.03 0.87
C ALA A 310 0.72 -8.18 -0.66
N LEU A 311 1.33 -9.25 -1.17
CA LEU A 311 1.40 -9.59 -2.59
C LEU A 311 0.03 -10.00 -3.17
N THR A 312 -0.98 -10.33 -2.36
CA THR A 312 -2.35 -10.54 -2.86
C THR A 312 -3.10 -9.24 -3.13
N GLU A 313 -2.69 -8.12 -2.52
CA GLU A 313 -3.34 -6.81 -2.72
C GLU A 313 -2.80 -6.04 -3.93
N THR A 314 -1.67 -6.46 -4.51
CA THR A 314 -1.05 -5.80 -5.67
C THR A 314 -1.80 -6.10 -6.96
N VAL A 315 -2.03 -5.07 -7.78
CA VAL A 315 -2.79 -5.16 -9.02
C VAL A 315 -1.86 -5.14 -10.23
N GLY A 316 -1.01 -4.09 -10.34
CA GLY A 316 -0.10 -3.90 -11.48
C GLY A 316 1.35 -4.33 -11.21
N VAL A 317 2.18 -4.39 -12.27
CA VAL A 317 3.59 -4.81 -12.14
C VAL A 317 4.35 -3.87 -11.21
N GLN A 318 4.05 -2.58 -11.25
CA GLN A 318 4.77 -1.60 -10.47
C GLN A 318 4.43 -1.65 -8.97
N ASP A 319 3.19 -2.01 -8.62
CA ASP A 319 2.82 -2.29 -7.23
C ASP A 319 3.67 -3.43 -6.65
N VAL A 320 3.94 -4.47 -7.46
CA VAL A 320 4.80 -5.60 -7.07
C VAL A 320 6.24 -5.14 -6.89
N VAL A 321 6.77 -4.34 -7.82
CA VAL A 321 8.13 -3.79 -7.73
C VAL A 321 8.30 -2.97 -6.46
N ASP A 322 7.38 -2.04 -6.20
CA ASP A 322 7.43 -1.15 -5.04
C ASP A 322 7.28 -1.91 -3.73
N LEU A 323 6.37 -2.88 -3.67
CA LEU A 323 6.20 -3.73 -2.49
C LEU A 323 7.49 -4.53 -2.18
N VAL A 324 8.12 -5.10 -3.20
CA VAL A 324 9.40 -5.82 -3.03
C VAL A 324 10.50 -4.84 -2.59
N ALA A 325 10.58 -3.66 -3.18
CA ALA A 325 11.56 -2.65 -2.81
C ALA A 325 11.41 -2.15 -1.37
N ASP A 326 10.17 -1.98 -0.90
CA ASP A 326 9.90 -1.37 0.40
C ASP A 326 9.85 -2.37 1.54
N ARG A 327 9.52 -3.64 1.26
CA ARG A 327 9.37 -4.69 2.30
C ARG A 327 10.47 -5.73 2.28
N ILE A 328 10.93 -6.15 1.10
CA ILE A 328 11.88 -7.26 0.97
C ILE A 328 13.31 -6.71 1.02
N LEU A 329 13.60 -5.62 0.32
CA LEU A 329 14.94 -5.03 0.31
C LEU A 329 15.48 -4.76 1.75
N PRO A 330 14.73 -4.10 2.66
CA PRO A 330 15.23 -3.81 4.01
C PRO A 330 15.27 -5.07 4.90
N ALA A 331 14.34 -6.01 4.72
CA ALA A 331 14.25 -7.21 5.55
C ALA A 331 15.46 -8.14 5.40
N PHE A 332 16.13 -8.10 4.25
CA PHE A 332 17.35 -8.87 3.98
C PHE A 332 18.63 -8.02 4.04
N GLY A 333 18.55 -6.73 4.39
CA GLY A 333 19.70 -5.84 4.41
C GLY A 333 20.33 -5.61 3.03
N ALA A 334 19.55 -5.80 1.97
CA ALA A 334 20.00 -5.52 0.61
C ALA A 334 20.05 -4.00 0.38
N HIS A 335 21.00 -3.56 -0.43
CA HIS A 335 21.25 -2.14 -0.74
C HIS A 335 20.82 -1.78 -2.16
N GLY A 336 20.47 -2.78 -2.98
CA GLY A 336 19.85 -2.56 -4.27
C GLY A 336 19.11 -3.80 -4.76
N MET A 337 18.14 -3.58 -5.63
CA MET A 337 17.45 -4.64 -6.36
C MET A 337 17.24 -4.27 -7.81
N ILE A 338 17.14 -5.29 -8.65
CA ILE A 338 16.68 -5.19 -10.03
C ILE A 338 15.68 -6.32 -10.26
N MET A 339 14.50 -5.99 -10.75
CA MET A 339 13.54 -6.97 -11.24
C MET A 339 13.52 -6.90 -12.75
N SER A 340 13.68 -8.06 -13.39
CA SER A 340 13.85 -8.15 -14.84
C SER A 340 13.09 -9.33 -15.42
N THR A 341 12.84 -9.26 -16.72
CA THR A 341 12.12 -10.27 -17.49
C THR A 341 12.87 -10.53 -18.80
N ALA A 342 12.43 -11.54 -19.57
CA ALA A 342 13.01 -11.82 -20.89
C ALA A 342 11.99 -11.52 -21.99
N GLN A 343 12.38 -10.72 -22.98
CA GLN A 343 11.62 -10.50 -24.21
C GLN A 343 12.55 -10.64 -25.43
N ALA A 344 12.17 -11.49 -26.38
CA ALA A 344 12.94 -11.74 -27.62
C ALA A 344 14.44 -12.05 -27.40
N GLY A 345 14.76 -12.83 -26.36
CA GLY A 345 16.14 -13.22 -26.03
C GLY A 345 16.99 -12.10 -25.39
N ARG A 346 16.35 -11.02 -24.94
CA ARG A 346 16.99 -9.91 -24.23
C ARG A 346 16.34 -9.70 -22.86
N ILE A 347 17.16 -9.29 -21.90
CA ILE A 347 16.75 -8.90 -20.56
C ILE A 347 16.05 -7.55 -20.68
N GLN A 348 14.90 -7.42 -20.02
CA GLN A 348 14.18 -6.18 -19.84
C GLN A 348 14.01 -5.88 -18.37
N ILE A 349 14.45 -4.72 -17.93
CA ILE A 349 14.32 -4.28 -16.55
C ILE A 349 12.94 -3.66 -16.36
N ILE A 350 12.15 -4.24 -15.45
CA ILE A 350 10.80 -3.76 -15.13
C ILE A 350 10.78 -2.92 -13.85
N GLY A 351 11.84 -2.97 -13.03
CA GLY A 351 11.94 -2.19 -11.82
C GLY A 351 13.32 -2.26 -11.18
N SER A 352 13.74 -1.20 -10.50
CA SER A 352 15.00 -1.19 -9.76
C SER A 352 14.97 -0.23 -8.57
N ARG A 353 15.81 -0.50 -7.57
CA ARG A 353 16.04 0.36 -6.39
C ARG A 353 17.50 0.26 -5.99
N GLY A 354 18.12 1.36 -5.53
CA GLY A 354 19.49 1.34 -5.01
C GLY A 354 20.60 1.19 -6.06
N TYR A 355 20.26 1.43 -7.32
CA TYR A 355 21.16 1.50 -8.47
C TYR A 355 21.06 2.88 -9.15
N ASP A 356 22.17 3.35 -9.73
CA ASP A 356 22.18 4.55 -10.56
C ASP A 356 21.44 4.26 -11.89
N PRO A 357 20.56 5.17 -12.38
CA PRO A 357 19.88 5.00 -13.66
C PRO A 357 20.81 4.70 -14.84
N ALA A 358 22.01 5.29 -14.89
CA ALA A 358 22.97 5.05 -15.96
C ALA A 358 23.53 3.61 -15.96
N VAL A 359 23.52 2.95 -14.80
CA VAL A 359 23.89 1.54 -14.67
C VAL A 359 22.74 0.64 -15.11
N ILE A 360 21.50 1.02 -14.81
CA ILE A 360 20.30 0.29 -15.24
C ILE A 360 20.18 0.28 -16.76
N GLU A 361 20.38 1.40 -17.44
CA GLU A 361 20.36 1.48 -18.90
C GLU A 361 21.37 0.54 -19.57
N GLN A 362 22.51 0.26 -18.92
CA GLN A 362 23.52 -0.66 -19.45
C GLN A 362 23.19 -2.13 -19.23
N PHE A 363 22.36 -2.44 -18.22
CA PHE A 363 21.87 -3.79 -17.98
C PHE A 363 20.63 -4.10 -18.81
N ASP A 364 19.82 -3.09 -19.13
CA ASP A 364 18.65 -3.25 -19.98
C ASP A 364 19.04 -3.62 -21.41
N GLY A 365 18.34 -4.59 -21.99
CA GLY A 365 18.60 -5.10 -23.34
C GLY A 365 19.76 -6.10 -23.47
N LEU A 366 20.44 -6.47 -22.38
CA LEU A 366 21.50 -7.50 -22.41
C LEU A 366 20.97 -8.86 -22.89
N PRO A 367 21.77 -9.68 -23.59
CA PRO A 367 21.36 -11.03 -24.00
C PRO A 367 21.02 -11.92 -22.80
N THR A 368 19.99 -12.78 -22.94
CA THR A 368 19.62 -13.78 -21.91
C THR A 368 20.54 -15.00 -21.88
N ASP A 369 21.69 -14.94 -22.55
CA ASP A 369 22.66 -16.04 -22.62
C ASP A 369 23.20 -16.38 -21.21
N ALA A 370 23.06 -17.65 -20.84
CA ALA A 370 23.44 -18.19 -19.54
C ALA A 370 24.94 -18.10 -19.25
N ASP A 371 25.77 -18.03 -20.29
CA ASP A 371 27.23 -17.93 -20.18
C ASP A 371 27.72 -16.49 -20.05
N LEU A 372 26.88 -15.50 -20.41
CA LEU A 372 27.23 -14.09 -20.41
C LEU A 372 26.78 -13.37 -19.14
N THR A 373 25.60 -13.70 -18.61
CA THR A 373 25.06 -13.01 -17.43
C THR A 373 24.44 -13.97 -16.41
N PRO A 374 24.64 -13.75 -15.09
CA PRO A 374 23.96 -14.55 -14.07
C PRO A 374 22.43 -14.41 -14.11
N ALA A 375 21.92 -13.23 -14.49
CA ALA A 375 20.49 -13.01 -14.72
C ALA A 375 19.98 -13.84 -15.90
N GLY A 376 20.72 -13.90 -17.02
CA GLY A 376 20.43 -14.78 -18.15
C GLY A 376 20.41 -16.25 -17.75
N ARG A 377 21.35 -16.68 -16.90
CA ARG A 377 21.32 -18.04 -16.34
C ARG A 377 20.08 -18.30 -15.49
N ALA A 378 19.68 -17.38 -14.61
CA ALA A 378 18.46 -17.53 -13.83
C ALA A 378 17.21 -17.62 -14.74
N LEU A 379 17.16 -16.81 -15.79
CA LEU A 379 16.07 -16.77 -16.77
C LEU A 379 16.01 -18.02 -17.68
N THR A 380 17.14 -18.66 -17.96
CA THR A 380 17.20 -19.84 -18.84
C THR A 380 17.12 -21.17 -18.09
N THR A 381 17.76 -21.26 -16.92
CA THR A 381 17.86 -22.50 -16.15
C THR A 381 16.85 -22.60 -15.02
N GLY A 382 16.26 -21.48 -14.60
CA GLY A 382 15.40 -21.44 -13.42
C GLY A 382 16.12 -21.73 -12.10
N ALA A 383 17.45 -21.65 -12.07
CA ALA A 383 18.27 -21.90 -10.88
C ALA A 383 18.75 -20.60 -10.22
N ALA A 384 18.60 -20.52 -8.89
CA ALA A 384 19.14 -19.41 -8.11
C ALA A 384 20.67 -19.45 -8.06
N SER A 385 21.31 -18.28 -8.16
CA SER A 385 22.76 -18.11 -8.08
C SER A 385 23.11 -17.06 -7.04
N PHE A 386 24.17 -17.29 -6.27
CA PHE A 386 24.56 -16.43 -5.16
C PHE A 386 26.07 -16.21 -5.23
N PHE A 387 26.50 -14.95 -5.12
CA PHE A 387 27.90 -14.54 -5.21
C PHE A 387 28.24 -13.71 -3.99
N ALA A 388 29.09 -14.23 -3.12
CA ALA A 388 29.43 -13.60 -1.84
C ALA A 388 30.37 -12.40 -1.99
N ASP A 389 31.11 -12.33 -3.10
CA ASP A 389 32.03 -11.24 -3.42
C ASP A 389 32.20 -11.04 -4.94
N ARG A 390 32.83 -9.93 -5.33
CA ARG A 390 33.13 -9.60 -6.74
C ARG A 390 34.03 -10.62 -7.42
N GLY A 391 34.96 -11.23 -6.69
CA GLY A 391 35.92 -12.19 -7.24
C GLY A 391 35.27 -13.53 -7.57
N GLU A 392 34.25 -13.96 -6.83
CA GLU A 392 33.43 -15.12 -7.15
C GLU A 392 32.64 -14.91 -8.44
N LEU A 393 31.99 -13.75 -8.59
CA LEU A 393 31.27 -13.41 -9.82
C LEU A 393 32.22 -13.33 -11.03
N ALA A 394 33.34 -12.62 -10.92
CA ALA A 394 34.30 -12.44 -12.02
C ALA A 394 34.96 -13.75 -12.47
N ARG A 395 35.14 -14.73 -11.58
CA ARG A 395 35.69 -16.05 -11.94
C ARG A 395 34.70 -16.87 -12.78
N LEU A 396 33.42 -16.81 -12.46
CA LEU A 396 32.38 -17.56 -13.16
C LEU A 396 31.87 -16.85 -14.41
N TYR A 397 31.94 -15.51 -14.43
CA TYR A 397 31.48 -14.65 -15.51
C TYR A 397 32.55 -13.61 -15.89
N PRO A 398 33.68 -14.02 -16.47
CA PRO A 398 34.80 -13.11 -16.77
C PRO A 398 34.49 -12.07 -17.86
N ARG A 399 33.42 -12.29 -18.64
CA ARG A 399 32.92 -11.36 -19.66
C ARG A 399 31.79 -10.46 -19.16
N ALA A 400 31.30 -10.65 -17.94
CA ALA A 400 30.28 -9.78 -17.37
C ALA A 400 30.88 -8.40 -17.09
N PRO A 401 30.19 -7.31 -17.48
CA PRO A 401 30.76 -5.98 -17.35
C PRO A 401 30.75 -5.51 -15.88
N GLN A 402 31.88 -4.96 -15.41
CA GLN A 402 32.06 -4.49 -14.03
C GLN A 402 31.60 -3.03 -13.87
N ILE A 403 30.30 -2.80 -13.97
CA ILE A 403 29.70 -1.45 -14.05
C ILE A 403 29.09 -1.01 -12.70
N THR A 404 29.29 -1.78 -11.63
CA THR A 404 28.59 -1.57 -10.36
C THR A 404 29.55 -1.48 -9.18
N ASP A 405 29.19 -0.63 -8.21
CA ASP A 405 29.85 -0.47 -6.92
C ASP A 405 29.46 -1.56 -5.90
N LYS A 406 28.54 -2.47 -6.24
CA LYS A 406 28.09 -3.55 -5.35
C LYS A 406 29.16 -4.65 -5.20
N HIS A 407 29.15 -5.34 -4.06
CA HIS A 407 30.16 -6.34 -3.72
C HIS A 407 29.62 -7.77 -3.73
N ALA A 408 28.32 -7.99 -3.49
CA ALA A 408 27.71 -9.32 -3.47
C ALA A 408 26.30 -9.31 -4.08
N TRP A 409 25.84 -10.45 -4.59
CA TRP A 409 24.58 -10.56 -5.33
C TRP A 409 23.86 -11.90 -5.12
N ALA A 410 22.54 -11.85 -5.03
CA ALA A 410 21.65 -13.00 -5.17
C ALA A 410 20.78 -12.82 -6.41
N PHE A 411 20.84 -13.78 -7.32
CA PHE A 411 20.01 -13.86 -8.52
C PHE A 411 18.97 -14.94 -8.30
N LEU A 412 17.72 -14.51 -8.15
CA LEU A 412 16.58 -15.36 -7.82
C LEU A 412 15.66 -15.47 -9.05
N PRO A 413 15.46 -16.67 -9.59
CA PRO A 413 14.53 -16.87 -10.69
C PRO A 413 13.09 -16.71 -10.18
N LEU A 414 12.30 -15.93 -10.89
CA LEU A 414 10.87 -15.79 -10.66
C LEU A 414 10.17 -16.86 -11.50
N LEU A 415 9.81 -17.98 -10.85
CA LEU A 415 9.22 -19.14 -11.51
C LEU A 415 7.70 -19.14 -11.37
N SER A 416 6.98 -19.15 -12.50
CA SER A 416 5.54 -19.42 -12.54
C SER A 416 5.30 -20.71 -13.32
N SER A 417 4.48 -21.62 -12.78
CA SER A 417 4.16 -22.91 -13.41
C SER A 417 5.39 -23.69 -13.92
N GLY A 418 6.50 -23.63 -13.17
CA GLY A 418 7.75 -24.32 -13.49
C GLY A 418 8.65 -23.62 -14.53
N HIS A 419 8.25 -22.46 -15.07
CA HIS A 419 9.00 -21.71 -16.08
C HIS A 419 9.46 -20.35 -15.53
N PRO A 420 10.70 -19.90 -15.83
CA PRO A 420 11.15 -18.57 -15.45
C PRO A 420 10.42 -17.49 -16.24
N ILE A 421 9.68 -16.64 -15.54
CA ILE A 421 9.02 -15.46 -16.11
C ILE A 421 9.84 -14.18 -15.88
N GLY A 422 10.82 -14.24 -14.97
CA GLY A 422 11.66 -13.11 -14.60
C GLY A 422 12.82 -13.50 -13.68
N CYS A 423 13.59 -12.50 -13.27
CA CYS A 423 14.66 -12.63 -12.29
C CYS A 423 14.62 -11.43 -11.34
N LEU A 424 14.68 -11.71 -10.03
CA LEU A 424 14.93 -10.74 -8.99
C LEU A 424 16.41 -10.83 -8.59
N LEU A 425 17.11 -9.71 -8.77
CA LEU A 425 18.46 -9.50 -8.28
C LEU A 425 18.39 -8.72 -6.98
N LEU A 426 19.08 -9.19 -5.94
CA LEU A 426 19.38 -8.45 -4.71
C LEU A 426 20.88 -8.20 -4.64
N ALA A 427 21.28 -6.99 -4.27
CA ALA A 427 22.68 -6.56 -4.24
C ALA A 427 23.05 -5.91 -2.91
N TYR A 428 24.33 -6.06 -2.54
CA TYR A 428 24.87 -5.62 -1.27
C TYR A 428 26.13 -4.77 -1.50
N ASN A 429 26.32 -3.73 -0.69
CA ASN A 429 27.48 -2.85 -0.78
C ASN A 429 28.77 -3.48 -0.22
N ASP A 430 28.64 -4.50 0.64
CA ASP A 430 29.76 -5.23 1.26
C ASP A 430 29.73 -6.72 0.87
N PRO A 431 30.85 -7.46 1.03
CA PRO A 431 30.86 -8.91 0.88
C PRO A 431 29.82 -9.59 1.78
N HIS A 432 28.98 -10.45 1.19
CA HIS A 432 27.83 -11.04 1.87
C HIS A 432 27.77 -12.55 1.67
N PRO A 433 28.29 -13.36 2.61
CA PRO A 433 28.22 -14.81 2.50
C PRO A 433 26.81 -15.31 2.82
N PHE A 434 26.09 -15.71 1.77
CA PHE A 434 24.72 -16.23 1.86
C PHE A 434 24.66 -17.59 2.58
N SER A 435 24.04 -17.62 3.75
CA SER A 435 23.88 -18.86 4.54
C SER A 435 22.85 -19.81 3.91
N ALA A 436 22.93 -21.12 4.21
CA ALA A 436 21.92 -22.09 3.76
C ALA A 436 20.51 -21.75 4.26
N ALA A 437 20.42 -21.19 5.47
CA ALA A 437 19.18 -20.71 6.06
C ALA A 437 18.58 -19.53 5.27
N GLU A 438 19.39 -18.55 4.90
CA GLU A 438 18.96 -17.39 4.12
C GLU A 438 18.52 -17.78 2.71
N ARG A 439 19.31 -18.63 2.03
CA ARG A 439 18.97 -19.19 0.71
C ARG A 439 17.64 -19.95 0.75
N SER A 440 17.36 -20.67 1.84
CA SER A 440 16.09 -21.41 2.02
C SER A 440 14.86 -20.52 2.15
N VAL A 441 15.02 -19.23 2.46
CA VAL A 441 13.92 -18.25 2.56
C VAL A 441 13.78 -17.45 1.26
N LEU A 442 14.90 -17.03 0.67
CA LEU A 442 14.91 -16.25 -0.57
C LEU A 442 14.26 -17.01 -1.73
N THR A 443 14.45 -18.33 -1.83
CA THR A 443 13.89 -19.14 -2.91
C THR A 443 12.35 -19.25 -2.85
N PRO A 444 11.70 -19.63 -1.73
CA PRO A 444 10.24 -19.59 -1.63
C PRO A 444 9.65 -18.19 -1.81
N LEU A 445 10.33 -17.17 -1.32
CA LEU A 445 9.92 -15.77 -1.47
C LEU A 445 9.92 -15.35 -2.94
N ALA A 446 10.94 -15.75 -3.71
CA ALA A 446 10.96 -15.53 -5.16
C ALA A 446 9.77 -16.21 -5.86
N GLY A 447 9.33 -17.37 -5.37
CA GLY A 447 8.11 -18.03 -5.87
C GLY A 447 6.83 -17.22 -5.62
N LEU A 448 6.68 -16.60 -4.44
CA LEU A 448 5.54 -15.74 -4.13
C LEU A 448 5.54 -14.48 -5.01
N ILE A 449 6.71 -13.85 -5.18
CA ILE A 449 6.86 -12.69 -6.07
C ILE A 449 6.54 -13.08 -7.50
N ALA A 450 6.99 -14.26 -7.97
CA ALA A 450 6.70 -14.73 -9.31
C ALA A 450 5.20 -14.87 -9.54
N GLN A 451 4.44 -15.44 -8.60
CA GLN A 451 2.99 -15.55 -8.72
C GLN A 451 2.29 -14.18 -8.80
N ALA A 452 2.71 -13.23 -7.96
CA ALA A 452 2.17 -11.88 -7.99
C ALA A 452 2.52 -11.15 -9.29
N LEU A 453 3.77 -11.29 -9.74
CA LEU A 453 4.25 -10.70 -10.99
C LEU A 453 3.53 -11.29 -12.21
N ASP A 454 3.30 -12.59 -12.26
CA ASP A 454 2.59 -13.25 -13.36
C ASP A 454 1.15 -12.73 -13.48
N ARG A 455 0.45 -12.66 -12.33
CA ARG A 455 -0.90 -12.09 -12.26
C ARG A 455 -0.91 -10.63 -12.69
N ALA A 456 0.03 -9.83 -12.18
CA ALA A 456 0.14 -8.41 -12.48
C ALA A 456 0.45 -8.15 -13.96
N ARG A 457 1.32 -8.95 -14.58
CA ARG A 457 1.62 -8.84 -16.02
C ARG A 457 0.42 -9.17 -16.88
N LEU A 458 -0.36 -10.19 -16.50
CA LEU A 458 -1.60 -10.52 -17.21
C LEU A 458 -2.60 -9.36 -17.10
N TYR A 459 -2.76 -8.80 -15.91
CA TYR A 459 -3.60 -7.64 -15.68
C TYR A 459 -3.16 -6.43 -16.53
N ASP A 460 -1.89 -6.04 -16.46
CA ASP A 460 -1.36 -4.92 -17.22
C ASP A 460 -1.47 -5.16 -18.75
N ALA A 461 -1.24 -6.38 -19.22
CA ALA A 461 -1.39 -6.72 -20.63
C ALA A 461 -2.84 -6.62 -21.10
N GLN A 462 -3.78 -7.12 -20.30
CA GLN A 462 -5.21 -6.99 -20.59
C GLN A 462 -5.62 -5.51 -20.57
N HIS A 463 -5.22 -4.75 -19.55
CA HIS A 463 -5.55 -3.34 -19.38
C HIS A 463 -5.00 -2.49 -20.54
N ASN A 464 -3.75 -2.72 -20.94
CA ASN A 464 -3.15 -2.05 -22.09
C ASN A 464 -3.86 -2.41 -23.41
N LEU A 465 -4.27 -3.67 -23.58
CA LEU A 465 -5.05 -4.09 -24.76
C LEU A 465 -6.43 -3.41 -24.79
N ALA A 466 -7.12 -3.37 -23.65
CA ALA A 466 -8.39 -2.68 -23.47
C ALA A 466 -8.28 -1.20 -23.86
N HIS A 467 -7.30 -0.48 -23.31
CA HIS A 467 -7.05 0.91 -23.67
C HIS A 467 -6.66 1.11 -25.14
N ALA A 468 -5.80 0.24 -25.69
CA ALA A 468 -5.42 0.33 -27.10
C ALA A 468 -6.62 0.13 -28.03
N LEU A 469 -7.49 -0.85 -27.74
CA LEU A 469 -8.73 -1.07 -28.49
C LEU A 469 -9.62 0.17 -28.43
N GLN A 470 -9.87 0.72 -27.24
CA GLN A 470 -10.68 1.93 -27.05
C GLN A 470 -10.13 3.12 -27.86
N GLN A 471 -8.81 3.35 -27.84
CA GLN A 471 -8.15 4.41 -28.61
C GLN A 471 -8.27 4.22 -30.13
N THR A 472 -8.23 2.97 -30.62
CA THR A 472 -8.44 2.69 -32.04
C THR A 472 -9.89 2.81 -32.47
N LEU A 473 -10.80 2.62 -31.52
CA LEU A 473 -12.21 2.72 -31.78
C LEU A 473 -12.68 4.17 -31.74
N LEU A 474 -12.06 5.13 -31.07
CA LEU A 474 -12.45 6.55 -31.20
C LEU A 474 -11.75 7.25 -32.39
N PRO A 475 -12.30 8.36 -32.92
CA PRO A 475 -11.60 9.13 -33.95
C PRO A 475 -10.25 9.64 -33.42
N HIS A 476 -9.14 9.30 -34.09
CA HIS A 476 -7.82 9.82 -33.71
C HIS A 476 -7.71 11.35 -33.80
N ALA A 477 -8.46 11.95 -34.72
CA ALA A 477 -8.64 13.38 -34.87
C ALA A 477 -10.00 13.63 -35.55
N LEU A 478 -10.67 14.72 -35.15
CA LEU A 478 -11.87 15.18 -35.83
C LEU A 478 -11.48 15.97 -37.09
N PRO A 479 -12.24 15.84 -38.20
CA PRO A 479 -11.97 16.60 -39.42
C PRO A 479 -12.16 18.10 -39.21
N THR A 480 -11.35 18.92 -39.87
CA THR A 480 -11.57 20.36 -39.93
C THR A 480 -12.73 20.67 -40.88
N VAL A 481 -13.74 21.38 -40.38
CA VAL A 481 -14.89 21.85 -41.16
C VAL A 481 -14.85 23.38 -41.22
N THR A 482 -14.82 23.94 -42.42
CA THR A 482 -14.78 25.40 -42.59
C THR A 482 -16.01 26.05 -41.97
N GLY A 483 -15.82 27.10 -41.16
CA GLY A 483 -16.90 27.79 -40.48
C GLY A 483 -17.40 27.09 -39.21
N LEU A 484 -16.67 26.10 -38.69
CA LEU A 484 -17.01 25.39 -37.45
C LEU A 484 -15.75 25.15 -36.60
N ASP A 485 -15.73 25.67 -35.39
CA ASP A 485 -14.75 25.34 -34.36
C ASP A 485 -15.27 24.17 -33.51
N VAL A 486 -14.40 23.20 -33.23
CA VAL A 486 -14.76 21.95 -32.56
C VAL A 486 -13.72 21.56 -31.54
N ALA A 487 -14.17 21.18 -30.35
CA ALA A 487 -13.34 20.52 -29.35
C ALA A 487 -14.04 19.27 -28.82
N ALA A 488 -13.26 18.22 -28.58
CA ALA A 488 -13.75 16.99 -27.98
C ALA A 488 -12.84 16.53 -26.84
N ARG A 489 -13.45 15.89 -25.84
CA ARG A 489 -12.76 15.18 -24.77
C ARG A 489 -13.43 13.85 -24.52
N TYR A 490 -12.58 12.89 -24.22
CA TYR A 490 -12.96 11.57 -23.78
C TYR A 490 -12.18 11.23 -22.53
N LEU A 491 -12.86 10.82 -21.47
CA LEU A 491 -12.26 10.42 -20.22
C LEU A 491 -12.80 9.04 -19.83
N PRO A 492 -11.96 7.99 -19.84
CA PRO A 492 -12.43 6.66 -19.50
C PRO A 492 -12.75 6.53 -18.01
N ALA A 493 -13.70 5.66 -17.66
CA ALA A 493 -14.02 5.33 -16.27
C ALA A 493 -12.78 4.80 -15.54
N SER A 494 -12.57 5.24 -14.28
CA SER A 494 -11.36 4.89 -13.53
C SER A 494 -11.38 3.49 -12.88
N HIS A 495 -12.35 2.64 -13.22
CA HIS A 495 -12.57 1.35 -12.57
C HIS A 495 -12.00 0.18 -13.39
N GLY A 496 -10.77 -0.20 -13.09
CA GLY A 496 -10.24 -1.54 -13.43
C GLY A 496 -10.06 -1.84 -14.92
N MET A 497 -10.70 -2.90 -15.39
CA MET A 497 -10.51 -3.54 -16.70
C MET A 497 -11.59 -3.16 -17.73
N ASP A 498 -12.44 -2.21 -17.37
CA ASP A 498 -13.63 -1.83 -18.12
C ASP A 498 -13.25 -1.01 -19.36
N ILE A 499 -13.93 -1.26 -20.47
CA ILE A 499 -13.74 -0.53 -21.74
C ILE A 499 -15.00 0.25 -22.03
N GLY A 500 -14.85 1.55 -22.23
CA GLY A 500 -16.02 2.40 -22.34
C GLY A 500 -16.90 2.17 -23.56
N GLY A 501 -18.19 2.33 -23.33
CA GLY A 501 -19.26 2.27 -24.33
C GLY A 501 -19.49 3.61 -25.06
N ASP A 502 -19.01 4.71 -24.47
CA ASP A 502 -19.14 6.07 -24.99
C ASP A 502 -18.41 6.29 -26.31
N PHE A 503 -19.04 7.01 -27.24
CA PHE A 503 -18.42 7.44 -28.49
C PHE A 503 -18.90 8.79 -28.98
N TYR A 504 -18.08 9.40 -29.82
CA TYR A 504 -18.44 10.57 -30.62
C TYR A 504 -17.82 10.48 -32.02
N ASP A 505 -18.39 11.22 -32.97
CA ASP A 505 -17.80 11.44 -34.30
C ASP A 505 -18.21 12.81 -34.86
N LEU A 506 -17.37 13.34 -35.75
CA LEU A 506 -17.68 14.51 -36.56
C LEU A 506 -17.47 14.14 -38.03
N ILE A 507 -18.53 14.22 -38.81
CA ILE A 507 -18.59 13.72 -40.18
C ILE A 507 -18.80 14.92 -41.10
N ARG A 508 -17.84 15.21 -41.97
CA ARG A 508 -18.02 16.22 -43.02
C ARG A 508 -18.90 15.63 -44.12
N LEU A 509 -20.07 16.23 -44.36
CA LEU A 509 -21.03 15.75 -45.36
C LEU A 509 -20.86 16.48 -46.69
N THR A 510 -20.74 17.81 -46.63
CA THR A 510 -20.46 18.67 -47.80
C THR A 510 -19.48 19.79 -47.39
N ASP A 511 -19.34 20.83 -48.21
CA ASP A 511 -18.54 22.01 -47.87
C ASP A 511 -19.23 22.91 -46.82
N THR A 512 -20.56 22.84 -46.71
CA THR A 512 -21.35 23.70 -45.81
C THR A 512 -22.18 22.89 -44.81
N THR A 513 -22.09 21.56 -44.85
CA THR A 513 -22.83 20.68 -43.92
C THR A 513 -21.92 19.65 -43.26
N ALA A 514 -22.20 19.37 -42.00
CA ALA A 514 -21.52 18.37 -41.19
C ALA A 514 -22.52 17.66 -40.28
N ALA A 515 -22.16 16.49 -39.78
CA ALA A 515 -22.91 15.80 -38.74
C ALA A 515 -22.02 15.60 -37.52
N ALA A 516 -22.56 15.86 -36.34
CA ALA A 516 -21.98 15.46 -35.07
C ALA A 516 -22.83 14.34 -34.47
N VAL A 517 -22.18 13.31 -33.94
CA VAL A 517 -22.83 12.22 -33.24
C VAL A 517 -22.15 12.00 -31.90
N ILE A 518 -22.95 11.67 -30.90
CA ILE A 518 -22.49 11.17 -29.62
C ILE A 518 -23.42 10.03 -29.18
N GLY A 519 -22.91 9.07 -28.42
CA GLY A 519 -23.74 8.02 -27.87
C GLY A 519 -23.02 7.23 -26.79
N ASP A 520 -23.80 6.41 -26.09
CA ASP A 520 -23.34 5.51 -25.04
C ASP A 520 -23.98 4.12 -25.25
N VAL A 521 -23.15 3.08 -25.16
CA VAL A 521 -23.55 1.68 -25.27
C VAL A 521 -23.72 1.09 -23.88
N GLN A 522 -24.82 0.37 -23.66
CA GLN A 522 -25.05 -0.33 -22.40
C GLN A 522 -23.87 -1.25 -22.01
N GLY A 523 -23.26 -0.91 -20.87
CA GLY A 523 -22.17 -1.65 -20.23
C GLY A 523 -20.79 -1.24 -20.72
N HIS A 524 -19.76 -1.67 -20.01
CA HIS A 524 -18.40 -1.16 -20.15
C HIS A 524 -17.38 -2.30 -20.34
N ASP A 525 -17.63 -3.19 -21.30
CA ASP A 525 -16.77 -4.35 -21.61
C ASP A 525 -16.36 -4.41 -23.09
N MET A 526 -15.56 -5.42 -23.45
CA MET A 526 -15.11 -5.61 -24.84
C MET A 526 -16.26 -5.70 -25.86
N ALA A 527 -17.42 -6.25 -25.47
CA ALA A 527 -18.56 -6.35 -26.36
C ALA A 527 -19.25 -5.00 -26.54
N ALA A 528 -19.32 -4.17 -25.49
CA ALA A 528 -19.78 -2.78 -25.60
C ALA A 528 -18.90 -1.98 -26.56
N ALA A 529 -17.58 -2.05 -26.40
CA ALA A 529 -16.63 -1.36 -27.26
C ALA A 529 -16.71 -1.80 -28.73
N ALA A 530 -16.89 -3.10 -28.97
CA ALA A 530 -17.10 -3.60 -30.33
C ALA A 530 -18.40 -3.04 -30.95
N LEU A 531 -19.49 -3.01 -30.17
CA LEU A 531 -20.77 -2.48 -30.60
C LEU A 531 -20.70 -0.96 -30.84
N MET A 532 -20.02 -0.23 -29.96
CA MET A 532 -19.73 1.19 -30.08
C MET A 532 -19.07 1.51 -31.44
N GLY A 533 -18.04 0.74 -31.82
CA GLY A 533 -17.40 0.85 -33.13
C GLY A 533 -18.36 0.59 -34.29
N GLN A 534 -19.20 -0.44 -34.19
CA GLN A 534 -20.20 -0.77 -35.21
C GLN A 534 -21.25 0.33 -35.37
N VAL A 535 -21.80 0.84 -34.26
CA VAL A 535 -22.80 1.92 -34.27
C VAL A 535 -22.23 3.18 -34.87
N ARG A 536 -21.05 3.62 -34.42
CA ARG A 536 -20.41 4.82 -34.96
C ARG A 536 -20.21 4.69 -36.47
N MET A 537 -19.71 3.55 -36.94
CA MET A 537 -19.50 3.31 -38.37
C MET A 537 -20.81 3.23 -39.16
N ALA A 538 -21.87 2.64 -38.60
CA ALA A 538 -23.19 2.61 -39.22
C ALA A 538 -23.78 4.03 -39.35
N VAL A 539 -23.74 4.82 -38.28
CA VAL A 539 -24.15 6.23 -38.30
C VAL A 539 -23.35 7.01 -39.34
N HIS A 540 -22.02 6.84 -39.36
CA HIS A 540 -21.12 7.46 -40.32
C HIS A 540 -21.52 7.13 -41.77
N ALA A 541 -21.77 5.85 -42.05
CA ALA A 541 -22.15 5.38 -43.38
C ALA A 541 -23.52 5.95 -43.81
N HIS A 542 -24.54 5.90 -42.94
CA HIS A 542 -25.88 6.41 -43.24
C HIS A 542 -25.89 7.93 -43.44
N ALA A 543 -25.13 8.67 -42.63
CA ALA A 543 -24.98 10.11 -42.74
C ALA A 543 -24.30 10.51 -44.06
N THR A 544 -23.19 9.85 -44.40
CA THR A 544 -22.46 10.09 -45.67
C THR A 544 -23.29 9.70 -46.89
N ALA A 545 -24.20 8.74 -46.75
CA ALA A 545 -25.18 8.38 -47.78
C ALA A 545 -26.34 9.40 -47.93
N GLY A 546 -26.35 10.49 -47.16
CA GLY A 546 -27.33 11.57 -47.25
C GLY A 546 -28.67 11.29 -46.57
N ALA A 547 -28.72 10.34 -45.62
CA ALA A 547 -29.93 10.09 -44.84
C ALA A 547 -30.27 11.28 -43.93
N THR A 548 -31.57 11.54 -43.72
CA THR A 548 -32.02 12.55 -42.74
C THR A 548 -31.74 12.09 -41.30
N PRO A 549 -31.68 13.00 -40.30
CA PRO A 549 -31.41 12.65 -38.90
C PRO A 549 -32.22 11.46 -38.37
N GLU A 550 -33.53 11.48 -38.60
CA GLU A 550 -34.45 10.41 -38.23
C GLU A 550 -34.11 9.07 -38.93
N GLN A 551 -33.74 9.12 -40.21
CA GLN A 551 -33.41 7.94 -41.01
C GLN A 551 -32.08 7.34 -40.60
N VAL A 552 -31.09 8.15 -40.21
CA VAL A 552 -29.81 7.68 -39.69
C VAL A 552 -30.06 6.81 -38.45
N LEU A 553 -30.82 7.31 -37.47
CA LEU A 553 -31.14 6.55 -36.26
C LEU A 553 -32.01 5.32 -36.55
N THR A 554 -33.06 5.45 -37.38
CA THR A 554 -33.93 4.29 -37.72
C THR A 554 -33.17 3.19 -38.47
N ARG A 555 -32.23 3.54 -39.36
CA ARG A 555 -31.42 2.52 -40.07
C ARG A 555 -30.40 1.87 -39.14
N THR A 556 -29.76 2.66 -38.28
CA THR A 556 -28.82 2.14 -37.27
C THR A 556 -29.53 1.22 -36.26
N ASP A 557 -30.73 1.56 -35.81
CA ASP A 557 -31.56 0.69 -34.95
C ASP A 557 -31.87 -0.66 -35.62
N ARG A 558 -32.15 -0.64 -36.93
CA ARG A 558 -32.37 -1.86 -37.72
C ARG A 558 -31.10 -2.70 -37.82
N ASP A 559 -29.96 -2.08 -38.11
CA ASP A 559 -28.66 -2.78 -38.19
C ASP A 559 -28.35 -3.47 -36.86
N LEU A 560 -28.62 -2.80 -35.72
CA LEU A 560 -28.47 -3.37 -34.38
C LEU A 560 -29.43 -4.53 -34.08
N ALA A 561 -30.68 -4.42 -34.54
CA ALA A 561 -31.66 -5.49 -34.40
C ALA A 561 -31.23 -6.75 -35.19
N ASP A 562 -30.71 -6.57 -36.41
CA ASP A 562 -30.23 -7.68 -37.26
C ASP A 562 -28.98 -8.35 -36.68
N LEU A 563 -28.11 -7.59 -36.01
CA LEU A 563 -26.93 -8.10 -35.30
C LEU A 563 -27.29 -8.86 -34.01
N ASN A 564 -28.53 -8.73 -33.52
CA ASN A 564 -28.99 -9.28 -32.24
C ASN A 564 -28.03 -8.95 -31.08
N ALA A 565 -27.64 -7.67 -30.99
CA ALA A 565 -26.60 -7.21 -30.08
C ALA A 565 -26.91 -7.45 -28.59
N GLY A 566 -28.20 -7.65 -28.24
CA GLY A 566 -28.64 -7.91 -26.86
C GLY A 566 -28.36 -6.77 -25.88
N ARG A 567 -28.02 -5.58 -26.42
CA ARG A 567 -27.68 -4.34 -25.71
C ARG A 567 -28.34 -3.18 -26.42
N PHE A 568 -28.65 -2.14 -25.66
CA PHE A 568 -29.16 -0.90 -26.21
C PHE A 568 -28.09 0.19 -26.22
N VAL A 569 -28.32 1.22 -27.06
CA VAL A 569 -27.39 2.32 -27.27
C VAL A 569 -28.18 3.64 -27.22
N SER A 570 -27.80 4.53 -26.32
CA SER A 570 -28.27 5.90 -26.35
C SER A 570 -27.49 6.65 -27.44
N CYS A 571 -28.15 7.45 -28.27
CA CYS A 571 -27.46 8.15 -29.37
C CYS A 571 -28.14 9.47 -29.71
N LEU A 572 -27.36 10.54 -29.87
CA LEU A 572 -27.80 11.83 -30.35
C LEU A 572 -27.08 12.14 -31.66
N TYR A 573 -27.86 12.45 -32.69
CA TYR A 573 -27.36 12.87 -34.00
C TYR A 573 -27.74 14.32 -34.26
N ALA A 574 -26.76 15.13 -34.67
CA ALA A 574 -26.91 16.54 -34.98
C ALA A 574 -26.44 16.83 -36.42
N HIS A 575 -27.36 17.18 -37.31
CA HIS A 575 -27.06 17.62 -38.66
C HIS A 575 -26.91 19.15 -38.69
N LEU A 576 -25.72 19.62 -39.01
CA LEU A 576 -25.34 21.04 -39.06
C LEU A 576 -25.42 21.55 -40.50
N ASP A 577 -26.22 22.57 -40.74
CA ASP A 577 -26.19 23.38 -41.96
C ASP A 577 -25.59 24.74 -41.64
N LEU A 578 -24.30 24.90 -41.95
CA LEU A 578 -23.52 26.09 -41.64
C LEU A 578 -23.88 27.27 -42.56
N ALA A 579 -24.47 27.00 -43.73
CA ALA A 579 -24.92 28.05 -44.64
C ALA A 579 -26.29 28.60 -44.23
N ARG A 580 -27.18 27.76 -43.71
CA ARG A 580 -28.49 28.18 -43.17
C ARG A 580 -28.44 28.61 -41.71
N HIS A 581 -27.33 28.35 -41.01
CA HIS A 581 -27.22 28.55 -39.56
C HIS A 581 -28.31 27.80 -38.80
N GLU A 582 -28.50 26.53 -39.16
CA GLU A 582 -29.51 25.64 -38.59
C GLU A 582 -28.86 24.31 -38.16
N VAL A 583 -29.38 23.73 -37.07
CA VAL A 583 -29.07 22.36 -36.68
C VAL A 583 -30.37 21.58 -36.56
N THR A 584 -30.39 20.37 -37.13
CA THR A 584 -31.49 19.41 -36.97
C THR A 584 -31.01 18.21 -36.16
N LEU A 585 -31.62 18.03 -35.00
CA LEU A 585 -31.28 17.02 -34.01
C LEU A 585 -32.27 15.85 -34.06
N ALA A 586 -31.80 14.64 -33.80
CA ALA A 586 -32.63 13.49 -33.45
C ALA A 586 -31.96 12.72 -32.31
N SER A 587 -32.74 12.32 -31.29
CA SER A 587 -32.23 11.59 -30.11
C SER A 587 -32.91 10.23 -29.97
N ALA A 588 -32.10 9.20 -29.72
CA ALA A 588 -32.48 7.86 -29.30
C ALA A 588 -32.11 7.69 -27.83
N GLY A 589 -32.95 8.18 -26.92
CA GLY A 589 -32.79 8.04 -25.47
C GLY A 589 -31.57 8.72 -24.85
N HIS A 590 -30.85 9.57 -25.60
CA HIS A 590 -29.64 10.25 -25.12
C HIS A 590 -29.97 11.56 -24.38
N PRO A 591 -29.15 12.01 -23.39
CA PRO A 591 -29.32 13.29 -22.73
C PRO A 591 -29.47 14.48 -23.71
N PRO A 592 -30.29 15.49 -23.37
CA PRO A 592 -30.48 16.65 -24.24
C PRO A 592 -29.19 17.48 -24.31
N PRO A 593 -28.76 17.94 -25.51
CA PRO A 593 -27.58 18.78 -25.60
C PRO A 593 -27.82 20.15 -24.96
N LEU A 594 -26.76 20.83 -24.53
CA LEU A 594 -26.83 22.21 -24.05
C LEU A 594 -26.60 23.17 -25.21
N LEU A 595 -27.42 24.22 -25.28
CA LEU A 595 -27.23 25.33 -26.21
C LEU A 595 -26.93 26.60 -25.43
N ARG A 596 -25.75 27.18 -25.69
CA ARG A 596 -25.36 28.50 -25.21
C ARG A 596 -25.50 29.51 -26.34
N HIS A 597 -26.35 30.50 -26.11
CA HIS A 597 -26.58 31.63 -27.02
C HIS A 597 -25.45 32.65 -26.94
N THR A 598 -25.42 33.60 -27.88
CA THR A 598 -24.42 34.68 -27.91
C THR A 598 -24.55 35.66 -26.73
N ASP A 599 -25.73 35.73 -26.10
CA ASP A 599 -25.98 36.45 -24.85
C ASP A 599 -25.54 35.67 -23.60
N ARG A 600 -24.87 34.53 -23.79
CA ARG A 600 -24.41 33.58 -22.77
C ARG A 600 -25.51 32.88 -21.98
N ARG A 601 -26.78 33.04 -22.35
CA ARG A 601 -27.83 32.19 -21.78
C ARG A 601 -27.60 30.77 -22.27
N THR A 602 -27.50 29.83 -21.33
CA THR A 602 -27.36 28.41 -21.63
C THR A 602 -28.61 27.68 -21.16
N HIS A 603 -29.11 26.75 -21.95
CA HIS A 603 -30.19 25.87 -21.51
C HIS A 603 -30.09 24.51 -22.22
N PRO A 604 -30.65 23.44 -21.63
CA PRO A 604 -30.89 22.19 -22.35
C PRO A 604 -31.82 22.43 -23.53
N VAL A 605 -31.56 21.77 -24.66
CA VAL A 605 -32.45 21.82 -25.82
C VAL A 605 -33.69 20.98 -25.55
N ASP A 606 -34.87 21.54 -25.78
CA ASP A 606 -36.14 20.80 -25.72
C ASP A 606 -36.27 19.90 -26.96
N ILE A 607 -35.81 18.66 -26.82
CA ILE A 607 -35.90 17.60 -27.83
C ILE A 607 -36.79 16.48 -27.29
N ARG A 608 -37.64 15.91 -28.15
CA ARG A 608 -38.41 14.71 -27.82
C ARG A 608 -37.60 13.46 -28.17
N PRO A 609 -37.04 12.71 -27.20
CA PRO A 609 -36.26 11.52 -27.50
C PRO A 609 -37.16 10.37 -27.98
N GLY A 610 -36.67 9.60 -28.95
CA GLY A 610 -37.14 8.23 -29.21
C GLY A 610 -36.54 7.22 -28.21
N PRO A 611 -36.92 5.94 -28.29
CA PRO A 611 -36.31 4.90 -27.45
C PRO A 611 -34.82 4.69 -27.79
N PRO A 612 -33.97 4.24 -26.86
CA PRO A 612 -32.61 3.82 -27.19
C PRO A 612 -32.58 2.84 -28.36
N LEU A 613 -31.52 2.88 -29.16
CA LEU A 613 -31.33 1.96 -30.29
C LEU A 613 -31.15 0.52 -29.75
N GLY A 614 -31.63 -0.49 -30.47
CA GLY A 614 -31.45 -1.90 -30.12
C GLY A 614 -32.43 -2.48 -29.10
N VAL A 615 -33.42 -1.70 -28.63
CA VAL A 615 -34.44 -2.16 -27.65
C VAL A 615 -35.46 -3.14 -28.27
N GLY A 616 -35.50 -3.24 -29.60
CA GLY A 616 -36.34 -4.24 -30.29
C GLY A 616 -37.83 -3.88 -30.39
N LEU A 617 -38.16 -2.58 -30.40
CA LEU A 617 -39.54 -2.08 -30.52
C LEU A 617 -40.09 -2.02 -31.96
N GLY A 618 -39.45 -2.71 -32.92
CA GLY A 618 -39.86 -2.75 -34.32
C GLY A 618 -39.29 -1.60 -35.15
N THR A 619 -40.10 -0.61 -35.53
CA THR A 619 -39.65 0.57 -36.30
C THR A 619 -39.91 1.84 -35.50
N PRO A 620 -39.06 2.14 -34.51
CA PRO A 620 -39.24 3.33 -33.67
C PRO A 620 -39.13 4.62 -34.48
N ALA A 621 -39.89 5.64 -34.04
CA ALA A 621 -39.79 6.98 -34.58
C ALA A 621 -38.79 7.80 -33.75
N TYR A 622 -37.91 8.53 -34.45
CA TYR A 622 -36.94 9.46 -33.88
C TYR A 622 -37.27 10.88 -34.38
N PRO A 623 -38.13 11.64 -33.69
CA PRO A 623 -38.62 12.92 -34.20
C PRO A 623 -37.49 13.94 -34.35
N PRO A 624 -37.32 14.57 -35.53
CA PRO A 624 -36.34 15.61 -35.70
C PRO A 624 -36.76 16.90 -34.99
N THR A 625 -35.79 17.62 -34.43
CA THR A 625 -35.97 18.95 -33.84
C THR A 625 -34.98 19.92 -34.50
N THR A 626 -35.49 20.94 -35.19
CA THR A 626 -34.67 21.95 -35.87
C THR A 626 -34.64 23.24 -35.07
N LEU A 627 -33.45 23.81 -34.90
CA LEU A 627 -33.22 25.07 -34.19
C LEU A 627 -32.13 25.90 -34.88
N SER A 628 -32.11 27.21 -34.61
CA SER A 628 -31.09 28.11 -35.14
C SER A 628 -29.76 27.89 -34.42
N LEU A 629 -28.71 27.73 -35.21
CA LEU A 629 -27.33 27.62 -34.76
C LEU A 629 -26.53 28.78 -35.38
N ALA A 630 -26.83 29.99 -34.90
CA ALA A 630 -26.18 31.22 -35.36
C ALA A 630 -24.66 31.21 -35.06
N PRO A 631 -23.85 31.96 -35.82
CA PRO A 631 -22.43 32.12 -35.51
C PRO A 631 -22.19 32.54 -34.05
N GLU A 632 -21.14 32.00 -33.45
CA GLU A 632 -20.74 32.15 -32.04
C GLU A 632 -21.68 31.51 -31.00
N THR A 633 -22.77 30.86 -31.41
CA THR A 633 -23.51 29.95 -30.52
C THR A 633 -22.69 28.70 -30.25
N LEU A 634 -22.88 28.09 -29.08
CA LEU A 634 -22.16 26.88 -28.68
C LEU A 634 -23.16 25.77 -28.39
N LEU A 635 -23.01 24.66 -29.09
CA LEU A 635 -23.76 23.43 -28.84
C LEU A 635 -22.82 22.42 -28.16
N ALA A 636 -23.20 21.93 -26.98
CA ALA A 636 -22.45 20.95 -26.21
C ALA A 636 -23.24 19.63 -26.15
N LEU A 637 -22.62 18.56 -26.67
CA LEU A 637 -23.12 17.19 -26.66
C LEU A 637 -22.28 16.42 -25.66
N TYR A 638 -22.91 15.65 -24.78
CA TYR A 638 -22.24 14.97 -23.68
C TYR A 638 -22.95 13.66 -23.34
N THR A 639 -22.19 12.68 -22.86
CA THR A 639 -22.73 11.43 -22.30
C THR A 639 -23.13 11.61 -20.84
N ASP A 640 -23.90 10.67 -20.33
CA ASP A 640 -24.44 10.70 -18.97
C ASP A 640 -23.35 10.70 -17.90
N GLY A 641 -22.17 10.10 -18.13
CA GLY A 641 -21.05 10.17 -17.19
C GLY A 641 -20.57 11.59 -16.83
N LEU A 642 -20.91 12.62 -17.63
CA LEU A 642 -20.65 14.02 -17.27
C LEU A 642 -21.64 14.57 -16.23
N VAL A 643 -22.85 14.02 -16.15
CA VAL A 643 -23.97 14.56 -15.35
C VAL A 643 -24.53 13.57 -14.33
N GLU A 644 -24.23 12.28 -14.44
CA GLU A 644 -24.64 11.24 -13.50
C GLU A 644 -23.67 11.17 -12.32
N ASP A 645 -24.19 11.52 -11.15
CA ASP A 645 -23.52 11.40 -9.86
C ASP A 645 -24.40 10.55 -8.92
N PRO A 646 -23.87 9.47 -8.31
CA PRO A 646 -24.66 8.59 -7.44
C PRO A 646 -25.39 9.34 -6.32
N GLY A 647 -26.73 9.31 -6.35
CA GLY A 647 -27.59 9.96 -5.36
C GLY A 647 -27.95 11.41 -5.65
N SER A 648 -27.52 11.96 -6.80
CA SER A 648 -27.92 13.28 -7.30
C SER A 648 -29.07 13.17 -8.32
N ASP A 649 -29.90 14.21 -8.41
CA ASP A 649 -30.93 14.34 -9.45
C ASP A 649 -30.29 14.80 -10.77
N ILE A 650 -30.49 14.05 -11.85
CA ILE A 650 -29.86 14.29 -13.15
C ILE A 650 -30.29 15.63 -13.77
N GLY A 651 -31.53 16.08 -13.54
CA GLY A 651 -32.02 17.35 -14.04
C GLY A 651 -31.30 18.53 -13.39
N ARG A 652 -30.99 18.39 -12.09
CA ARG A 652 -30.19 19.38 -11.36
C ARG A 652 -28.75 19.44 -11.87
N THR A 653 -28.06 18.31 -12.04
CA THR A 653 -26.67 18.30 -12.56
C THR A 653 -26.58 18.83 -13.98
N ILE A 654 -27.58 18.56 -14.84
CA ILE A 654 -27.67 19.17 -16.17
C ILE A 654 -27.83 20.70 -16.08
N THR A 655 -28.64 21.19 -15.13
CA THR A 655 -28.83 22.63 -14.91
C THR A 655 -27.54 23.27 -14.39
N ASP A 656 -26.87 22.64 -13.43
CA ASP A 656 -25.59 23.10 -12.87
C ASP A 656 -24.51 23.17 -13.97
N LEU A 657 -24.46 22.17 -14.86
CA LEU A 657 -23.56 22.16 -16.03
C LEU A 657 -23.91 23.29 -17.02
N ALA A 658 -25.19 23.57 -17.25
CA ALA A 658 -25.64 24.66 -18.11
C ALA A 658 -25.25 26.03 -17.55
N ASP A 659 -25.46 26.25 -16.25
CA ASP A 659 -25.08 27.47 -15.55
C ASP A 659 -23.57 27.69 -15.63
N HIS A 660 -22.78 26.64 -15.34
CA HIS A 660 -21.33 26.70 -15.46
C HIS A 660 -20.87 27.05 -16.88
N LEU A 661 -21.44 26.41 -17.90
CA LEU A 661 -21.13 26.71 -19.31
C LEU A 661 -21.47 28.16 -19.70
N GLY A 662 -22.50 28.75 -19.09
CA GLY A 662 -22.83 30.18 -19.23
C GLY A 662 -21.78 31.10 -18.59
N ASP A 663 -21.24 30.69 -17.44
CA ASP A 663 -20.28 31.44 -16.64
C ASP A 663 -18.82 31.36 -17.12
N SER A 664 -18.43 30.29 -17.83
CA SER A 664 -17.03 30.01 -18.27
C SER A 664 -16.42 31.01 -19.27
N GLY A 665 -17.03 32.18 -19.51
CA GLY A 665 -16.48 33.24 -20.37
C GLY A 665 -16.20 32.82 -21.82
N ASP A 666 -15.40 33.63 -22.52
CA ASP A 666 -15.03 33.41 -23.93
C ASP A 666 -13.73 32.60 -24.06
N LEU A 667 -13.60 31.55 -23.24
CA LEU A 667 -12.45 30.65 -23.32
C LEU A 667 -12.39 29.98 -24.71
N PRO A 668 -11.17 29.73 -25.23
CA PRO A 668 -10.98 28.84 -26.37
C PRO A 668 -11.62 27.48 -26.11
N LEU A 669 -12.23 26.85 -27.13
CA LEU A 669 -12.98 25.60 -26.94
C LEU A 669 -12.18 24.48 -26.28
N HIS A 670 -10.87 24.39 -26.57
CA HIS A 670 -10.00 23.38 -25.97
C HIS A 670 -9.78 23.59 -24.46
N GLN A 671 -9.89 24.81 -23.94
CA GLN A 671 -9.83 25.09 -22.50
C GLN A 671 -11.21 24.92 -21.87
N LEU A 672 -12.25 25.34 -22.58
CA LEU A 672 -13.63 25.19 -22.12
C LEU A 672 -14.03 23.73 -21.94
N VAL A 673 -13.63 22.85 -22.86
CA VAL A 673 -13.90 21.42 -22.75
C VAL A 673 -13.21 20.79 -21.54
N ASP A 674 -11.99 21.23 -21.21
CA ASP A 674 -11.26 20.77 -20.03
C ASP A 674 -11.85 21.34 -18.73
N ASP A 675 -12.27 22.61 -18.75
CA ASP A 675 -12.94 23.29 -17.63
C ASP A 675 -14.26 22.59 -17.25
N LEU A 676 -15.09 22.27 -18.24
CA LEU A 676 -16.35 21.56 -18.03
C LEU A 676 -16.15 20.18 -17.40
N VAL A 677 -15.16 19.42 -17.89
CA VAL A 677 -14.80 18.12 -17.31
C VAL A 677 -14.26 18.30 -15.88
N HIS A 678 -13.47 19.33 -15.60
CA HIS A 678 -12.96 19.55 -14.24
C HIS A 678 -14.02 20.04 -13.25
N HIS A 679 -14.98 20.85 -13.70
CA HIS A 679 -16.00 21.46 -12.85
C HIS A 679 -16.93 20.46 -12.20
N THR A 680 -17.41 19.49 -12.98
CA THR A 680 -18.26 18.39 -12.49
C THR A 680 -17.50 17.46 -11.53
N HIS A 681 -16.17 17.59 -11.41
CA HIS A 681 -15.31 16.58 -10.77
C HIS A 681 -14.31 17.13 -9.74
N ARG A 682 -14.82 17.73 -8.66
CA ARG A 682 -13.99 18.18 -7.50
C ARG A 682 -13.49 17.05 -6.59
N THR A 683 -13.97 15.81 -6.76
CA THR A 683 -13.71 14.66 -5.86
C THR A 683 -12.90 13.50 -6.48
N GLY A 684 -12.58 13.56 -7.79
CA GLY A 684 -11.57 12.72 -8.43
C GLY A 684 -11.92 11.25 -8.70
N ARG A 685 -13.20 10.88 -8.85
CA ARG A 685 -13.59 9.49 -9.16
C ARG A 685 -14.76 9.45 -10.15
N HIS A 686 -14.54 8.90 -11.35
CA HIS A 686 -15.59 8.67 -12.35
C HIS A 686 -16.15 7.26 -12.20
N THR A 687 -17.47 7.13 -12.14
CA THR A 687 -18.18 5.84 -12.13
C THR A 687 -18.45 5.32 -13.53
N ASP A 688 -18.52 6.21 -14.53
CA ASP A 688 -18.74 5.89 -15.94
C ASP A 688 -17.79 6.67 -16.85
N ASP A 689 -17.75 6.32 -18.13
CA ASP A 689 -16.99 7.04 -19.15
C ASP A 689 -17.61 8.41 -19.46
N ILE A 690 -16.80 9.33 -19.97
CA ILE A 690 -17.25 10.67 -20.35
C ILE A 690 -16.81 10.96 -21.77
N ALA A 691 -17.77 11.24 -22.64
CA ALA A 691 -17.56 11.89 -23.92
C ALA A 691 -18.19 13.28 -23.90
N LEU A 692 -17.46 14.28 -24.39
CA LEU A 692 -17.92 15.66 -24.53
C LEU A 692 -17.48 16.21 -25.88
N LEU A 693 -18.42 16.77 -26.64
CA LEU A 693 -18.20 17.38 -27.95
C LEU A 693 -18.81 18.79 -27.97
N LEU A 694 -17.96 19.78 -28.18
CA LEU A 694 -18.31 21.20 -28.26
C LEU A 694 -18.25 21.67 -29.72
N LEU A 695 -19.30 22.33 -30.18
CA LEU A 695 -19.46 22.79 -31.57
C LEU A 695 -19.81 24.28 -31.57
N ARG A 696 -18.98 25.12 -32.22
CA ARG A 696 -19.21 26.56 -32.35
C ARG A 696 -19.10 26.98 -33.81
N PRO A 697 -20.21 27.33 -34.50
CA PRO A 697 -20.12 27.90 -35.83
C PRO A 697 -19.41 29.25 -35.76
N LEU A 698 -18.52 29.49 -36.71
CA LEU A 698 -17.77 30.74 -36.83
C LEU A 698 -18.43 31.62 -37.89
N HIS A 699 -18.18 32.93 -37.82
CA HIS A 699 -18.45 33.78 -38.96
C HIS A 699 -17.58 33.33 -40.15
N THR A 700 -18.21 32.89 -41.22
CA THR A 700 -17.52 32.71 -42.51
C THR A 700 -17.06 34.08 -42.97
N ALA A 701 -15.76 34.34 -42.98
CA ALA A 701 -15.23 35.51 -43.67
C ALA A 701 -15.63 35.40 -45.14
N GLU A 702 -16.38 36.38 -45.67
CA GLU A 702 -16.56 36.48 -47.11
C GLU A 702 -15.16 36.56 -47.77
N PRO A 703 -14.93 35.80 -48.86
CA PRO A 703 -13.62 35.68 -49.50
C PRO A 703 -13.06 36.99 -50.07
#